data_AF-A0A6M1ZF54-F1
#
_entry.id   AF-A0A6M1ZF54-F1
#
_cell.length_a   1.000
_cell.length_b   1.000
_cell.length_c   1.000
_cell.angle_alpha   90.00
_cell.angle_beta   90.00
_cell.angle_gamma   90.00
#
_symmetry.space_group_name_H-M   'P 1'
#
loop_
_entity.id
_entity.type
_entity.pdbx_description
1 polymer ?
#
loop_
_entity_poly.entity_id
_entity_poly.type
_entity_poly.pdbx_seq_one_letter_code
_entity_poly.pdbx_strand_id
1 'polypeptide(L)'
;MDKRTLGFIFALIASYFIIHTWFDQPSTTPVTVVDEAKTTFVVDTSLRASHIPTSQERKQFDLVMLYSDVELTDAVTVAIRQDQSFITLAWKDTLPENLFMKGAPGDPKNTLRVNLAIAPEKAGDPVLYTHYPNQKLRLPTIPSTGQYDIALLYFAGNNTDPQIIDGKMVKENEILVGEKPPLNSIIIFEYQNQAWPYAIYNAETDQVSFLDKRDLFADTAVVVFPGGEDKEFFKDEEFYVLENAYQQLVFSTIDGSLAEINLPFESESNQLSVVRPIGFSQLIKTDSPQNATFPQHPYREIEEDGKLSDLKQPMFGGYYPLLRRDIIGTGGRVSTHIPPHYYGLNIIWGPNSPDTFKYKVTNTTKDSITFVSQQKSRRITKTFSFPENVKEAPYVIDLTLTIEGDARGLLLTPGIPEVDLISGSFNPTLKYRSRRGQKSKVEDIKPPKRLVEYTMSIPDWICDGNGFFGIILDPLNQNPPGFSVHPVSGELAPTRLTVVDAEYDRFPAEKYPGYEMHLALNPTPGTYQFRVFAGPFDRTILKTVDATYSDPQTGYNPDYLACQTSHGWLSFISEPFSRFLYLLLSFFHTVTHSWGLSIILLTIALRLMLYPLNNWSIKSTLKMQSIAPKVSAIQEKYKKDPKRSQMEVMNFYRENGVNPFGGCLPLLIQLPFLIGMYDLLKSSFELRGASFIPGWITNLTAPDILFSWKYPFPFFGNSFHLLPILLGIVMYIQQKYSAAKTTGRTPTDQQKQQKMMGNIMAIVFAVLFYHFPSGLNIYWLSSMLLGILQQWYTGKRLKAQKQ
;
A
#
# COMPACT_ATOMS: atom_id res chain seq x y z
N MET A 1 -34.66 -0.32 -29.93
CA MET A 1 -34.58 -0.24 -28.45
C MET A 1 -35.13 1.14 -28.05
N ASP A 2 -36.13 1.23 -27.17
CA ASP A 2 -36.73 2.53 -26.78
C ASP A 2 -35.68 3.39 -26.02
N LYS A 3 -35.72 4.73 -26.20
CA LYS A 3 -34.89 5.72 -25.48
C LYS A 3 -34.92 5.50 -23.96
N ARG A 4 -36.05 5.02 -23.41
CA ARG A 4 -36.19 4.66 -21.99
C ARG A 4 -35.38 3.42 -21.59
N THR A 5 -35.32 2.42 -22.45
CA THR A 5 -34.47 1.23 -22.26
C THR A 5 -32.99 1.60 -22.37
N LEU A 6 -32.65 2.50 -23.30
CA LEU A 6 -31.28 3.00 -23.46
C LEU A 6 -30.83 3.82 -22.25
N GLY A 7 -31.68 4.72 -21.74
CA GLY A 7 -31.40 5.50 -20.53
C GLY A 7 -31.29 4.64 -19.27
N PHE A 8 -32.06 3.54 -19.17
CA PHE A 8 -31.92 2.59 -18.07
C PHE A 8 -30.65 1.74 -18.19
N ILE A 9 -30.27 1.31 -19.39
CA ILE A 9 -28.98 0.64 -19.63
C ILE A 9 -27.83 1.60 -19.30
N PHE A 10 -27.95 2.87 -19.64
CA PHE A 10 -26.97 3.88 -19.25
C PHE A 10 -26.93 4.08 -17.72
N ALA A 11 -28.08 4.11 -17.05
CA ALA A 11 -28.16 4.19 -15.59
C ALA A 11 -27.63 2.91 -14.91
N LEU A 12 -27.73 1.74 -15.54
CA LEU A 12 -27.12 0.50 -15.08
C LEU A 12 -25.62 0.48 -15.29
N ILE A 13 -25.15 0.95 -16.45
CA ILE A 13 -23.71 1.08 -16.72
C ILE A 13 -23.12 2.10 -15.76
N ALA A 14 -23.82 3.21 -15.49
CA ALA A 14 -23.45 4.18 -14.47
C ALA A 14 -23.52 3.59 -13.07
N SER A 15 -24.55 2.80 -12.73
CA SER A 15 -24.64 2.08 -11.45
C SER A 15 -23.54 1.04 -11.31
N TYR A 16 -23.19 0.32 -12.38
CA TYR A 16 -22.07 -0.62 -12.44
C TYR A 16 -20.77 0.15 -12.25
N PHE A 17 -20.57 1.28 -12.93
CA PHE A 17 -19.41 2.13 -12.75
C PHE A 17 -19.34 2.66 -11.32
N ILE A 18 -20.45 3.11 -10.74
CA ILE A 18 -20.54 3.59 -9.35
C ILE A 18 -20.26 2.44 -8.38
N ILE A 19 -20.82 1.25 -8.57
CA ILE A 19 -20.63 0.09 -7.68
C ILE A 19 -19.20 -0.46 -7.80
N HIS A 20 -18.66 -0.56 -9.01
CA HIS A 20 -17.30 -1.03 -9.27
C HIS A 20 -16.27 -0.02 -8.76
N THR A 21 -16.44 1.28 -9.07
CA THR A 21 -15.59 2.32 -8.46
C THR A 21 -15.80 2.35 -6.95
N TRP A 22 -17.00 2.16 -6.43
CA TRP A 22 -17.25 2.12 -5.00
C TRP A 22 -16.55 0.96 -4.28
N PHE A 23 -16.55 -0.24 -4.87
CA PHE A 23 -15.91 -1.42 -4.29
C PHE A 23 -14.38 -1.46 -4.46
N ASP A 24 -13.84 -0.71 -5.44
CA ASP A 24 -12.39 -0.56 -5.69
C ASP A 24 -11.79 0.72 -5.07
N GLN A 25 -12.57 1.63 -4.50
CA GLN A 25 -12.05 2.88 -3.91
C GLN A 25 -11.78 2.73 -2.41
N PRO A 26 -10.53 2.93 -1.93
CA PRO A 26 -10.26 3.11 -0.49
C PRO A 26 -10.93 4.40 0.04
N SER A 27 -11.43 4.38 1.29
CA SER A 27 -12.28 5.43 1.90
C SER A 27 -11.79 6.85 1.67
N THR A 28 -12.71 7.73 1.25
CA THR A 28 -12.48 9.17 1.17
C THR A 28 -12.89 9.88 2.45
N THR A 29 -11.94 10.13 3.35
CA THR A 29 -11.98 11.31 4.24
C THR A 29 -11.07 12.39 3.65
N PRO A 30 -11.49 13.66 3.61
CA PRO A 30 -10.62 14.75 3.24
C PRO A 30 -9.67 15.00 4.42
N VAL A 31 -8.47 14.45 4.34
CA VAL A 31 -7.33 15.03 5.05
C VAL A 31 -6.93 16.23 4.21
N THR A 32 -6.81 17.39 4.85
CA THR A 32 -6.18 18.57 4.26
C THR A 32 -4.77 18.17 3.83
N VAL A 33 -4.65 17.80 2.57
CA VAL A 33 -3.40 17.86 1.82
C VAL A 33 -2.99 19.32 1.91
N VAL A 34 -1.86 19.59 2.54
CA VAL A 34 -1.23 20.89 2.38
C VAL A 34 -0.84 20.92 0.90
N ASP A 35 -1.67 21.59 0.10
CA ASP A 35 -1.33 21.93 -1.27
C ASP A 35 0.04 22.60 -1.24
N GLU A 36 0.97 22.14 -2.11
CA GLU A 36 2.28 22.75 -2.38
C GLU A 36 2.18 24.17 -2.98
N ALA A 37 1.10 24.90 -2.73
CA ALA A 37 0.89 26.26 -3.18
C ALA A 37 1.38 27.25 -2.12
N LYS A 38 2.62 27.74 -2.32
CA LYS A 38 3.23 28.93 -1.71
C LYS A 38 3.60 28.81 -0.23
N THR A 39 4.64 28.03 0.07
CA THR A 39 5.39 28.14 1.33
C THR A 39 6.34 29.33 1.26
N THR A 40 6.05 30.39 2.01
CA THR A 40 6.95 31.53 2.19
C THR A 40 8.15 31.10 3.05
N PHE A 41 9.36 31.19 2.50
CA PHE A 41 10.62 30.90 3.21
C PHE A 41 10.91 32.04 4.20
N VAL A 42 11.29 31.71 5.44
CA VAL A 42 11.65 32.71 6.46
C VAL A 42 13.11 32.52 6.80
N VAL A 43 13.95 33.48 6.39
CA VAL A 43 15.30 33.64 6.96
C VAL A 43 15.12 34.35 8.29
N ASP A 44 15.17 33.60 9.39
CA ASP A 44 15.04 34.18 10.73
C ASP A 44 16.42 34.60 11.27
N THR A 45 16.64 35.91 11.42
CA THR A 45 17.85 36.51 11.99
C THR A 45 17.76 36.70 13.52
N SER A 46 16.74 36.17 14.19
CA SER A 46 16.47 36.42 15.61
C SER A 46 17.45 35.73 16.59
N LEU A 47 18.19 34.72 16.13
CA LEU A 47 19.25 34.07 16.92
C LEU A 47 20.56 34.86 16.80
N ARG A 48 20.80 35.75 17.78
CA ARG A 48 22.11 36.42 17.95
C ARG A 48 23.24 35.38 17.97
N ALA A 49 24.39 35.79 17.41
CA ALA A 49 25.67 35.08 17.18
C ALA A 49 26.27 34.20 18.31
N SER A 50 25.59 33.96 19.42
CA SER A 50 26.08 33.17 20.57
C SER A 50 25.95 31.66 20.43
N HIS A 51 25.30 31.13 19.38
CA HIS A 51 25.05 29.69 19.19
C HIS A 51 25.63 29.10 17.89
N ILE A 52 26.35 29.89 17.10
CA ILE A 52 27.06 29.41 15.90
C ILE A 52 28.55 29.35 16.29
N PRO A 53 29.14 28.17 16.53
CA PRO A 53 30.55 28.09 16.81
C PRO A 53 31.31 28.58 15.58
N THR A 54 32.03 29.69 15.72
CA THR A 54 32.91 30.23 14.69
C THR A 54 34.11 29.28 14.56
N SER A 55 34.01 28.29 13.67
CA SER A 55 35.11 27.34 13.44
C SER A 55 36.20 28.03 12.62
N GLN A 56 37.24 28.52 13.30
CA GLN A 56 38.47 29.07 12.68
C GLN A 56 39.32 28.04 11.91
N GLU A 57 38.85 26.80 11.72
CA GLU A 57 39.53 25.77 10.92
C GLU A 57 38.57 25.13 9.90
N ARG A 58 38.09 25.89 8.91
CA ARG A 58 37.57 25.28 7.66
C ARG A 58 38.67 25.21 6.61
N LYS A 59 39.33 24.08 6.52
CA LYS A 59 40.11 23.66 5.35
C LYS A 59 39.39 22.46 4.72
N GLN A 60 38.55 22.65 3.69
CA GLN A 60 38.25 21.65 2.63
C GLN A 60 37.10 22.02 1.67
N PHE A 61 36.91 23.28 1.27
CA PHE A 61 36.20 23.52 0.01
C PHE A 61 37.19 23.29 -1.13
N ASP A 62 36.90 22.35 -2.02
CA ASP A 62 37.72 22.11 -3.21
C ASP A 62 37.41 23.18 -4.27
N LEU A 63 37.79 24.41 -3.95
CA LEU A 63 37.59 25.59 -4.79
C LEU A 63 38.66 25.63 -5.85
N VAL A 64 38.23 25.73 -7.10
CA VAL A 64 39.09 25.78 -8.27
C VAL A 64 38.85 27.09 -9.00
N MET A 65 39.95 27.78 -9.31
CA MET A 65 39.92 28.99 -10.13
C MET A 65 39.82 28.60 -11.60
N LEU A 66 38.88 29.22 -12.33
CA LEU A 66 38.67 29.04 -13.75
C LEU A 66 39.13 30.29 -14.52
N TYR A 67 39.80 30.06 -15.64
CA TYR A 67 40.46 31.07 -16.47
C TYR A 67 39.85 31.11 -17.88
N SER A 68 39.85 32.28 -18.51
CA SER A 68 39.38 32.45 -19.89
C SER A 68 40.40 31.95 -20.92
N ASP A 69 41.67 31.86 -20.51
CA ASP A 69 42.82 31.57 -21.36
C ASP A 69 43.58 30.30 -20.95
N VAL A 70 44.25 29.68 -21.92
CA VAL A 70 45.04 28.45 -21.73
C VAL A 70 46.30 28.71 -20.89
N GLU A 71 46.79 29.96 -20.87
CA GLU A 71 47.99 30.38 -20.15
C GLU A 71 47.74 30.63 -18.66
N LEU A 72 46.47 30.54 -18.22
CA LEU A 72 46.01 30.71 -16.83
C LEU A 72 46.36 32.10 -16.27
N THR A 73 46.19 33.15 -17.08
CA THR A 73 46.53 34.53 -16.72
C THR A 73 45.31 35.39 -16.40
N ASP A 74 44.16 35.11 -17.01
CA ASP A 74 42.92 35.87 -16.86
C ASP A 74 41.89 35.04 -16.08
N ALA A 75 41.92 35.19 -14.75
CA ALA A 75 41.01 34.51 -13.83
C ALA A 75 39.60 35.11 -13.91
N VAL A 76 38.59 34.27 -14.14
CA VAL A 76 37.21 34.71 -14.41
C VAL A 76 36.29 34.44 -13.23
N THR A 77 36.40 33.25 -12.62
CA THR A 77 35.52 32.83 -11.53
C THR A 77 36.17 31.76 -10.68
N VAL A 78 35.59 31.50 -9.51
CA VAL A 78 35.87 30.33 -8.68
C VAL A 78 34.68 29.39 -8.73
N ALA A 79 34.96 28.09 -8.86
CA ALA A 79 33.96 27.03 -8.87
C ALA A 79 34.24 25.99 -7.79
N ILE A 80 33.17 25.40 -7.27
CA ILE A 80 33.26 24.23 -6.39
C ILE A 80 33.48 23.01 -7.28
N ARG A 81 34.61 22.31 -7.10
CA ARG A 81 34.88 21.06 -7.80
C ARG A 81 34.19 19.89 -7.11
N GLN A 82 33.46 19.10 -7.88
CA GLN A 82 32.94 17.78 -7.50
C GLN A 82 33.30 16.78 -8.60
N ASP A 83 34.23 15.86 -8.30
CA ASP A 83 34.80 14.94 -9.28
C ASP A 83 35.34 15.68 -10.52
N GLN A 84 34.64 15.60 -11.65
CA GLN A 84 34.98 16.23 -12.95
C GLN A 84 34.00 17.35 -13.35
N SER A 85 33.17 17.78 -12.40
CA SER A 85 32.12 18.78 -12.53
C SER A 85 32.45 20.00 -11.66
N PHE A 86 32.11 21.19 -12.15
CA PHE A 86 32.47 22.46 -11.53
C PHE A 86 31.23 23.35 -11.47
N ILE A 87 30.74 23.62 -10.26
CA ILE A 87 29.56 24.47 -10.04
C ILE A 87 29.99 25.86 -9.59
N THR A 88 29.39 26.88 -10.18
CA THR A 88 29.55 28.28 -9.77
C THR A 88 28.25 29.06 -10.02
N LEU A 89 28.26 30.36 -9.72
CA LEU A 89 27.18 31.29 -10.06
C LEU A 89 27.55 32.11 -11.30
N ALA A 90 26.58 32.38 -12.16
CA ALA A 90 26.78 33.18 -13.35
C ALA A 90 27.16 34.64 -13.00
N TRP A 91 28.27 35.12 -13.53
CA TRP A 91 28.70 36.51 -13.37
C TRP A 91 28.18 37.46 -14.46
N LYS A 92 27.64 36.90 -15.55
CA LYS A 92 27.04 37.59 -16.70
C LYS A 92 25.92 36.73 -17.27
N ASP A 93 25.00 37.36 -18.00
CA ASP A 93 23.88 36.67 -18.68
C ASP A 93 24.36 35.71 -19.78
N THR A 94 25.56 35.95 -20.33
CA THR A 94 26.20 35.07 -21.31
C THR A 94 27.60 34.72 -20.84
N LEU A 95 27.93 33.42 -20.87
CA LEU A 95 29.19 32.88 -20.38
C LEU A 95 29.99 32.20 -21.49
N PRO A 96 31.33 32.13 -21.37
CA PRO A 96 32.16 31.40 -22.32
C PRO A 96 31.81 29.92 -22.36
N GLU A 97 31.74 29.33 -23.55
CA GLU A 97 31.52 27.88 -23.70
C GLU A 97 32.66 27.04 -23.10
N ASN A 98 33.86 27.62 -23.03
CA ASN A 98 35.07 26.93 -22.64
C ASN A 98 35.87 27.78 -21.65
N LEU A 99 36.26 27.17 -20.55
CA LEU A 99 37.19 27.74 -19.57
C LEU A 99 38.34 26.75 -19.32
N PHE A 100 39.35 27.24 -18.63
CA PHE A 100 40.57 26.49 -18.36
C PHE A 100 40.87 26.46 -16.86
N MET A 101 41.45 25.36 -16.39
CA MET A 101 41.91 25.23 -15.02
C MET A 101 43.29 24.59 -14.97
N LYS A 102 43.99 24.80 -13.86
CA LYS A 102 45.28 24.15 -13.60
C LYS A 102 45.10 22.65 -13.36
N GLY A 103 45.88 21.82 -14.05
CA GLY A 103 45.89 20.36 -13.85
C GLY A 103 46.41 19.95 -12.46
N ALA A 104 46.10 18.71 -12.04
CA ALA A 104 46.63 18.16 -10.79
C ALA A 104 48.16 17.91 -10.89
N PRO A 105 48.90 17.91 -9.77
CA PRO A 105 50.34 17.66 -9.79
C PRO A 105 50.67 16.29 -10.41
N GLY A 106 51.32 16.26 -11.57
CA GLY A 106 51.71 15.03 -12.28
C GLY A 106 51.00 14.76 -13.62
N ASP A 107 50.06 15.60 -14.04
CA ASP A 107 49.42 15.49 -15.36
C ASP A 107 50.33 16.05 -16.49
N PRO A 108 50.58 15.32 -17.59
CA PRO A 108 51.40 15.79 -18.71
C PRO A 108 50.88 17.05 -19.42
N LYS A 109 49.63 17.45 -19.21
CA LYS A 109 49.08 18.75 -19.64
C LYS A 109 48.90 19.67 -18.44
N ASN A 110 49.63 20.78 -18.42
CA ASN A 110 49.58 21.79 -17.34
C ASN A 110 48.20 22.49 -17.20
N THR A 111 47.35 22.38 -18.23
CA THR A 111 46.06 23.06 -18.34
C THR A 111 44.97 22.08 -18.82
N LEU A 112 43.83 22.05 -18.13
CA LEU A 112 42.64 21.27 -18.47
C LEU A 112 41.53 22.20 -18.96
N ARG A 113 40.85 21.81 -20.04
CA ARG A 113 39.67 22.52 -20.57
C ARG A 113 38.40 21.99 -19.92
N VAL A 114 37.54 22.88 -19.45
CA VAL A 114 36.19 22.58 -18.98
C VAL A 114 35.19 23.25 -19.90
N ASN A 115 34.12 22.55 -20.24
CA ASN A 115 33.11 23.00 -21.18
C ASN A 115 31.81 23.31 -20.42
N LEU A 116 31.07 24.32 -20.87
CA LEU A 116 29.79 24.70 -20.31
C LEU A 116 28.78 23.57 -20.58
N ALA A 117 28.29 22.95 -19.50
CA ALA A 117 27.28 21.89 -19.56
C ALA A 117 25.88 22.43 -19.33
N ILE A 118 25.74 23.45 -18.46
CA ILE A 118 24.48 24.13 -18.18
C ILE A 118 24.71 25.63 -18.26
N ALA A 119 24.04 26.29 -19.22
CA ALA A 119 24.09 27.73 -19.39
C ALA A 119 23.10 28.45 -18.45
N PRO A 120 23.44 29.65 -17.93
CA PRO A 120 22.51 30.44 -17.12
C PRO A 120 21.46 31.14 -17.99
N GLU A 121 20.30 31.45 -17.41
CA GLU A 121 19.31 32.34 -18.04
C GLU A 121 19.63 33.81 -17.72
N LYS A 122 20.18 34.08 -16.53
CA LYS A 122 20.60 35.40 -16.07
C LYS A 122 21.80 35.32 -15.11
N ALA A 123 22.46 36.46 -14.91
CA ALA A 123 23.46 36.58 -13.85
C ALA A 123 22.90 36.17 -12.47
N GLY A 124 23.69 35.44 -11.70
CA GLY A 124 23.32 34.88 -10.40
C GLY A 124 22.64 33.51 -10.43
N ASP A 125 22.39 32.93 -11.61
CA ASP A 125 21.92 31.55 -11.75
C ASP A 125 23.04 30.52 -11.54
N PRO A 126 22.72 29.29 -11.12
CA PRO A 126 23.70 28.21 -11.03
C PRO A 126 24.19 27.79 -12.42
N VAL A 127 25.51 27.59 -12.53
CA VAL A 127 26.19 27.23 -13.77
C VAL A 127 27.03 25.98 -13.54
N LEU A 128 27.00 25.07 -14.50
CA LEU A 128 27.79 23.85 -14.48
C LEU A 128 28.76 23.82 -15.65
N TYR A 129 30.06 23.67 -15.34
CA TYR A 129 31.08 23.28 -16.31
C TYR A 129 31.50 21.84 -16.05
N THR A 130 31.82 21.08 -17.09
CA THR A 130 32.31 19.71 -16.99
C THR A 130 33.53 19.48 -17.88
N HIS A 131 34.42 18.59 -17.46
CA HIS A 131 35.51 18.14 -18.32
C HIS A 131 35.01 17.16 -19.40
N TYR A 132 33.98 16.36 -19.10
CA TYR A 132 33.40 15.36 -20.01
C TYR A 132 31.92 15.64 -20.31
N PRO A 133 31.48 15.53 -21.58
CA PRO A 133 30.14 15.93 -22.03
C PRO A 133 28.97 15.07 -21.50
N ASN A 134 29.25 13.95 -20.81
CA ASN A 134 28.23 13.06 -20.23
C ASN A 134 28.41 12.84 -18.72
N GLN A 135 29.26 13.64 -18.06
CA GLN A 135 29.45 13.52 -16.62
C GLN A 135 28.21 14.05 -15.89
N LYS A 136 27.54 13.19 -15.12
CA LYS A 136 26.42 13.62 -14.30
C LYS A 136 26.91 14.27 -13.00
N LEU A 137 26.28 15.37 -12.62
CA LEU A 137 26.51 16.05 -11.35
C LEU A 137 25.92 15.23 -10.20
N ARG A 138 26.67 15.05 -9.12
CA ARG A 138 26.21 14.31 -7.94
C ARG A 138 25.62 15.28 -6.91
N LEU A 139 24.32 15.23 -6.71
CA LEU A 139 23.61 16.10 -5.77
C LEU A 139 23.24 15.31 -4.50
N PRO A 140 23.46 15.87 -3.29
CA PRO A 140 23.08 15.20 -2.07
C PRO A 140 21.55 15.18 -1.92
N THR A 141 21.00 14.08 -1.43
CA THR A 141 19.64 14.05 -0.86
C THR A 141 19.75 14.09 0.65
N ILE A 142 19.14 15.10 1.24
CA ILE A 142 19.12 15.31 2.69
C ILE A 142 17.71 14.95 3.17
N PRO A 143 17.57 14.17 4.24
CA PRO A 143 16.25 13.91 4.82
C PRO A 143 15.56 15.22 5.19
N SER A 144 14.26 15.32 4.92
CA SER A 144 13.47 16.52 5.22
C SER A 144 13.35 16.82 6.71
N THR A 145 13.76 15.87 7.56
CA THR A 145 13.66 15.89 9.01
C THR A 145 15.04 15.80 9.66
N GLY A 146 15.43 16.85 10.39
CA GLY A 146 16.72 16.91 11.08
C GLY A 146 17.29 18.33 11.14
N GLN A 147 18.32 18.53 11.98
CA GLN A 147 19.12 19.76 11.98
C GLN A 147 20.49 19.50 11.37
N TYR A 148 20.82 20.29 10.36
CA TYR A 148 21.99 20.12 9.51
C TYR A 148 22.83 21.39 9.49
N ASP A 149 24.15 21.26 9.61
CA ASP A 149 25.06 22.39 9.45
C ASP A 149 25.25 22.69 7.95
N ILE A 150 25.13 23.96 7.59
CA ILE A 150 25.22 24.42 6.19
C ILE A 150 26.10 25.65 6.09
N ALA A 151 26.65 25.87 4.89
CA ALA A 151 27.43 27.05 4.55
C ALA A 151 26.83 27.72 3.32
N LEU A 152 26.68 29.04 3.35
CA LEU A 152 26.22 29.83 2.21
C LEU A 152 27.44 30.49 1.57
N LEU A 153 27.83 30.01 0.39
CA LEU A 153 28.94 30.53 -0.40
C LEU A 153 28.42 31.56 -1.41
N TYR A 154 28.88 32.79 -1.32
CA TYR A 154 28.62 33.83 -2.33
C TYR A 154 29.93 34.45 -2.80
N PHE A 155 29.92 35.09 -3.96
CA PHE A 155 31.11 35.72 -4.53
C PHE A 155 30.96 37.23 -4.49
N ALA A 156 31.89 37.93 -3.83
CA ALA A 156 31.90 39.38 -3.77
C ALA A 156 32.85 39.97 -4.84
N GLY A 157 32.52 41.15 -5.39
CA GLY A 157 33.41 41.85 -6.33
C GLY A 157 33.57 41.16 -7.69
N ASN A 158 34.80 40.92 -8.15
CA ASN A 158 35.14 40.37 -9.48
C ASN A 158 34.88 38.85 -9.64
N ASN A 159 34.06 38.22 -8.79
CA ASN A 159 33.74 36.78 -8.77
C ASN A 159 34.91 35.81 -8.52
N THR A 160 36.06 36.33 -8.08
CA THR A 160 37.25 35.53 -7.74
C THR A 160 37.50 35.42 -6.24
N ASP A 161 36.73 36.12 -5.41
CA ASP A 161 36.87 36.14 -3.94
C ASP A 161 35.60 35.58 -3.26
N PRO A 162 35.58 34.28 -2.90
CA PRO A 162 34.45 33.64 -2.23
C PRO A 162 34.32 34.07 -0.77
N GLN A 163 33.11 34.41 -0.36
CA GLN A 163 32.72 34.72 1.01
C GLN A 163 31.74 33.65 1.53
N ILE A 164 31.85 33.29 2.81
CA ILE A 164 31.11 32.19 3.42
C ILE A 164 30.34 32.70 4.64
N ILE A 165 29.05 32.36 4.70
CA ILE A 165 28.20 32.61 5.85
C ILE A 165 27.76 31.27 6.44
N ASP A 166 27.93 31.11 7.74
CA ASP A 166 27.52 29.91 8.46
C ASP A 166 26.02 29.91 8.76
N GLY A 167 25.42 28.73 8.63
CA GLY A 167 24.02 28.53 8.95
C GLY A 167 23.69 27.12 9.39
N LYS A 168 22.41 26.94 9.76
CA LYS A 168 21.80 25.66 10.06
C LYS A 168 20.50 25.52 9.29
N MET A 169 20.29 24.36 8.70
CA MET A 169 19.01 23.98 8.12
C MET A 169 18.23 23.16 9.16
N VAL A 170 17.05 23.63 9.54
CA VAL A 170 16.21 23.00 10.58
C VAL A 170 15.06 22.19 9.96
N LYS A 171 14.64 22.57 8.75
CA LYS A 171 13.69 21.90 7.86
C LYS A 171 14.08 22.22 6.42
N GLU A 172 13.59 21.47 5.43
CA GLU A 172 13.81 21.79 4.00
C GLU A 172 13.59 23.28 3.68
N ASN A 173 12.60 23.93 4.30
CA ASN A 173 12.22 25.31 4.00
C ASN A 173 12.65 26.35 5.05
N GLU A 174 13.50 25.99 6.03
CA GLU A 174 13.89 26.86 7.14
C GLU A 174 15.41 26.85 7.36
N ILE A 175 16.05 27.96 7.00
CA ILE A 175 17.48 28.19 7.13
C ILE A 175 17.73 29.31 8.15
N LEU A 176 18.53 29.00 9.16
CA LEU A 176 19.02 29.92 10.18
C LEU A 176 20.44 30.32 9.83
N VAL A 177 20.72 31.61 9.63
CA VAL A 177 22.06 32.13 9.32
C VAL A 177 22.43 33.25 10.27
N GLY A 178 23.72 33.41 10.54
CA GLY A 178 24.22 34.48 11.42
C GLY A 178 24.02 35.88 10.84
N GLU A 179 24.06 36.01 9.51
CA GLU A 179 23.82 37.25 8.77
C GLU A 179 23.18 36.92 7.41
N LYS A 180 22.31 37.80 6.88
CA LYS A 180 21.69 37.60 5.57
C LYS A 180 22.73 37.81 4.45
N PRO A 181 22.91 36.87 3.50
CA PRO A 181 23.80 37.06 2.37
C PRO A 181 23.36 38.26 1.51
N PRO A 182 24.30 39.14 1.10
CA PRO A 182 23.97 40.32 0.29
C PRO A 182 23.72 39.99 -1.19
N LEU A 183 24.14 38.81 -1.65
CA LEU A 183 24.05 38.34 -3.03
C LEU A 183 23.53 36.89 -3.04
N ASN A 184 23.12 36.42 -4.23
CA ASN A 184 22.77 35.01 -4.41
C ASN A 184 23.93 34.12 -3.94
N SER A 185 23.59 33.03 -3.26
CA SER A 185 24.57 32.15 -2.65
C SER A 185 24.25 30.68 -2.92
N ILE A 186 25.30 29.88 -3.04
CA ILE A 186 25.21 28.43 -3.10
C ILE A 186 25.14 27.93 -1.67
N ILE A 187 24.05 27.26 -1.31
CA ILE A 187 23.93 26.53 -0.05
C ILE A 187 24.67 25.21 -0.20
N ILE A 188 25.66 25.04 0.66
CA ILE A 188 26.52 23.87 0.76
C ILE A 188 26.12 23.11 2.02
N PHE A 189 25.84 21.83 1.86
CA PHE A 189 25.65 20.89 2.93
C PHE A 189 26.97 20.24 3.34
N GLU A 190 27.26 20.21 4.63
CA GLU A 190 28.48 19.62 5.18
C GLU A 190 28.15 18.29 5.89
N TYR A 191 28.75 17.19 5.43
CA TYR A 191 28.61 15.87 6.04
C TYR A 191 29.92 15.09 5.97
N GLN A 192 30.36 14.52 7.10
CA GLN A 192 31.63 13.77 7.22
C GLN A 192 32.86 14.49 6.62
N ASN A 193 33.02 15.80 6.87
CA ASN A 193 34.08 16.65 6.30
C ASN A 193 34.04 16.79 4.75
N GLN A 194 32.93 16.48 4.10
CA GLN A 194 32.74 16.69 2.67
C GLN A 194 31.65 17.75 2.43
N ALA A 195 31.95 18.67 1.51
CA ALA A 195 31.07 19.78 1.12
C ALA A 195 30.29 19.44 -0.15
N TRP A 196 28.97 19.56 -0.10
CA TRP A 196 28.08 19.24 -1.22
C TRP A 196 27.17 20.43 -1.56
N PRO A 197 27.18 20.93 -2.81
CA PRO A 197 26.23 21.94 -3.25
C PRO A 197 24.84 21.33 -3.28
N TYR A 198 23.88 21.99 -2.64
CA TYR A 198 22.55 21.43 -2.41
C TYR A 198 21.44 22.34 -2.95
N ALA A 199 21.52 23.64 -2.69
CA ALA A 199 20.49 24.59 -3.09
C ALA A 199 21.09 25.96 -3.43
N ILE A 200 20.30 26.82 -4.05
CA ILE A 200 20.62 28.23 -4.31
C ILE A 200 19.69 29.11 -3.49
N TYR A 201 20.28 30.03 -2.75
CA TYR A 201 19.58 31.11 -2.06
C TYR A 201 19.55 32.35 -2.94
N ASN A 202 18.35 32.91 -3.14
CA ASN A 202 18.12 34.15 -3.85
C ASN A 202 17.98 35.31 -2.85
N ALA A 203 18.90 36.28 -2.91
CA ALA A 203 18.95 37.39 -1.97
C ALA A 203 17.85 38.45 -2.19
N GLU A 204 17.33 38.57 -3.41
CA GLU A 204 16.24 39.50 -3.76
C GLU A 204 14.89 39.00 -3.23
N THR A 205 14.63 37.70 -3.37
CA THR A 205 13.33 37.10 -3.03
C THR A 205 13.30 36.41 -1.67
N ASP A 206 14.44 36.25 -1.01
CA ASP A 206 14.60 35.45 0.20
C ASP A 206 14.12 34.00 0.05
N GLN A 207 14.33 33.42 -1.14
CA GLN A 207 13.87 32.05 -1.44
C GLN A 207 15.03 31.10 -1.66
N VAL A 208 14.82 29.84 -1.27
CA VAL A 208 15.74 28.74 -1.51
C VAL A 208 15.19 27.87 -2.63
N SER A 209 16.05 27.51 -3.57
CA SER A 209 15.70 26.62 -4.68
C SER A 209 16.70 25.47 -4.75
N PHE A 210 16.22 24.24 -4.57
CA PHE A 210 17.07 23.06 -4.56
C PHE A 210 17.57 22.71 -5.95
N LEU A 211 18.82 22.26 -6.05
CA LEU A 211 19.44 21.94 -7.33
C LEU A 211 18.81 20.69 -7.97
N ASP A 212 18.36 19.71 -7.17
CA ASP A 212 17.74 18.45 -7.61
C ASP A 212 16.30 18.61 -8.10
N LYS A 213 15.58 19.63 -7.60
CA LYS A 213 14.19 19.94 -7.96
C LYS A 213 14.07 20.94 -9.11
N ARG A 214 15.18 21.38 -9.71
CA ARG A 214 15.18 22.26 -10.89
C ARG A 214 15.17 21.45 -12.18
N ASP A 215 14.23 21.77 -13.07
CA ASP A 215 14.16 21.18 -14.43
C ASP A 215 15.51 21.24 -15.15
N LEU A 216 16.27 22.32 -14.92
CA LEU A 216 17.60 22.57 -15.48
C LEU A 216 18.62 21.44 -15.19
N PHE A 217 18.48 20.71 -14.08
CA PHE A 217 19.42 19.65 -13.67
C PHE A 217 18.84 18.23 -13.82
N ALA A 218 17.58 18.07 -14.24
CA ALA A 218 16.86 16.80 -14.22
C ALA A 218 17.56 15.67 -14.99
N ASP A 219 18.16 15.97 -16.13
CA ASP A 219 18.83 14.98 -16.99
C ASP A 219 20.35 14.86 -16.73
N THR A 220 20.92 15.86 -16.06
CA THR A 220 22.38 16.02 -15.85
C THR A 220 22.81 15.72 -14.43
N ALA A 221 21.90 15.50 -13.48
CA ALA A 221 22.22 15.17 -12.10
C ALA A 221 21.86 13.72 -11.75
N VAL A 222 22.62 13.14 -10.81
CA VAL A 222 22.26 11.93 -10.07
C VAL A 222 22.19 12.33 -8.61
N VAL A 223 21.08 11.98 -7.97
CA VAL A 223 20.92 12.15 -6.53
C VAL A 223 21.72 11.05 -5.84
N VAL A 224 22.71 11.43 -5.03
CA VAL A 224 23.66 10.54 -4.36
C VAL A 224 23.65 10.85 -2.86
N PHE A 225 23.83 9.85 -2.02
CA PHE A 225 23.99 10.08 -0.58
C PHE A 225 25.47 10.34 -0.26
N PRO A 226 25.79 11.36 0.54
CA PRO A 226 27.17 11.66 0.90
C PRO A 226 27.71 10.57 1.85
N GLY A 227 28.41 9.57 1.30
CA GLY A 227 28.99 8.46 2.07
C GLY A 227 28.96 7.09 1.39
N GLY A 228 28.17 6.93 0.32
CA GLY A 228 28.06 5.66 -0.41
C GLY A 228 29.22 5.40 -1.36
N GLU A 229 29.94 4.30 -1.16
CA GLU A 229 30.77 3.71 -2.21
C GLU A 229 29.88 2.84 -3.11
N ASP A 230 29.64 3.28 -4.34
CA ASP A 230 29.09 2.42 -5.40
C ASP A 230 30.13 1.33 -5.73
N LYS A 231 29.95 0.07 -5.27
CA LYS A 231 30.45 -1.16 -5.93
C LYS A 231 30.13 -2.49 -5.20
N GLU A 232 29.60 -3.45 -5.96
CA GLU A 232 29.76 -4.91 -5.80
C GLU A 232 29.38 -5.60 -4.46
N PHE A 233 28.37 -5.13 -3.72
CA PHE A 233 28.06 -5.69 -2.39
C PHE A 233 27.28 -7.02 -2.35
N PHE A 234 26.64 -7.46 -3.43
CA PHE A 234 25.79 -8.67 -3.43
C PHE A 234 26.53 -10.00 -3.33
N LYS A 235 27.85 -10.02 -3.51
CA LYS A 235 28.59 -11.29 -3.65
C LYS A 235 28.85 -12.01 -2.33
N ASP A 236 28.79 -11.29 -1.20
CA ASP A 236 29.12 -11.79 0.14
C ASP A 236 27.95 -11.66 1.14
N GLU A 237 26.71 -11.59 0.65
CA GLU A 237 25.51 -11.63 1.48
C GLU A 237 25.31 -13.05 2.03
N GLU A 238 25.09 -13.15 3.33
CA GLU A 238 24.84 -14.43 4.01
C GLU A 238 23.48 -14.37 4.69
N PHE A 239 22.78 -15.51 4.67
CA PHE A 239 21.44 -15.63 5.25
C PHE A 239 21.42 -16.51 6.49
N TYR A 240 20.73 -16.04 7.52
CA TYR A 240 20.52 -16.76 8.78
C TYR A 240 19.04 -16.97 9.04
N VAL A 241 18.69 -18.13 9.59
CA VAL A 241 17.30 -18.47 9.90
C VAL A 241 17.09 -18.63 11.38
N LEU A 242 16.03 -17.97 11.87
CA LEU A 242 15.42 -18.19 13.17
C LEU A 242 13.97 -18.61 12.94
N GLU A 243 13.57 -19.77 13.47
CA GLU A 243 12.25 -20.34 13.16
C GLU A 243 11.54 -20.85 14.41
N ASN A 244 10.22 -20.68 14.44
CA ASN A 244 9.31 -21.30 15.39
C ASN A 244 8.06 -21.83 14.66
N ALA A 245 7.08 -22.35 15.41
CA ALA A 245 5.88 -22.94 14.82
C ALA A 245 4.99 -21.96 14.02
N TYR A 246 5.15 -20.64 14.19
CA TYR A 246 4.33 -19.61 13.55
C TYR A 246 5.05 -18.84 12.45
N GLN A 247 6.39 -18.79 12.46
CA GLN A 247 7.14 -18.02 11.46
C GLN A 247 8.59 -18.48 11.34
N GLN A 248 9.11 -18.39 10.12
CA GLN A 248 10.51 -18.51 9.78
C GLN A 248 11.02 -17.12 9.36
N LEU A 249 11.99 -16.61 10.11
CA LEU A 249 12.62 -15.31 9.89
C LEU A 249 13.96 -15.52 9.18
N VAL A 250 14.14 -14.87 8.02
CA VAL A 250 15.35 -14.99 7.22
C VAL A 250 16.08 -13.65 7.25
N PHE A 251 17.21 -13.62 7.95
CA PHE A 251 18.04 -12.44 8.12
C PHE A 251 19.14 -12.38 7.09
N SER A 252 19.42 -11.19 6.58
CA SER A 252 20.58 -10.88 5.75
C SER A 252 21.69 -10.22 6.57
N THR A 253 22.95 -10.51 6.25
CA THR A 253 24.10 -9.74 6.75
C THR A 253 24.16 -8.33 6.20
N ILE A 254 23.44 -8.02 5.13
CA ILE A 254 23.26 -6.66 4.64
C ILE A 254 22.23 -5.96 5.53
N ASP A 255 22.69 -4.89 6.15
CA ASP A 255 22.00 -4.09 7.16
C ASP A 255 21.48 -4.83 8.40
N GLY A 256 21.77 -6.14 8.56
CA GLY A 256 21.20 -6.94 9.65
C GLY A 256 19.67 -6.88 9.63
N SER A 257 19.09 -7.09 8.45
CA SER A 257 17.68 -6.89 8.13
C SER A 257 16.99 -8.21 7.74
N LEU A 258 15.66 -8.22 7.65
CA LEU A 258 14.84 -9.38 7.28
C LEU A 258 14.60 -9.41 5.77
N ALA A 259 15.32 -10.29 5.07
CA ALA A 259 15.10 -10.53 3.65
C ALA A 259 13.78 -11.26 3.38
N GLU A 260 13.38 -12.17 4.28
CA GLU A 260 12.10 -12.89 4.18
C GLU A 260 11.46 -13.08 5.56
N ILE A 261 10.12 -13.04 5.57
CA ILE A 261 9.30 -13.51 6.69
C ILE A 261 8.35 -14.55 6.11
N ASN A 262 8.57 -15.82 6.46
CA ASN A 262 7.89 -16.96 5.88
C ASN A 262 6.93 -17.56 6.90
N LEU A 263 5.63 -17.53 6.59
CA LEU A 263 4.56 -18.04 7.46
C LEU A 263 4.24 -19.49 7.07
N PRO A 264 4.50 -20.49 7.93
CA PRO A 264 4.27 -21.90 7.62
C PRO A 264 2.77 -22.13 7.37
N PHE A 265 2.43 -23.04 6.48
CA PHE A 265 1.04 -23.42 6.23
C PHE A 265 0.51 -24.35 7.33
N GLU A 266 -0.80 -24.22 7.61
CA GLU A 266 -1.58 -25.19 8.38
C GLU A 266 -1.42 -26.59 7.75
N SER A 267 -0.98 -27.56 8.55
CA SER A 267 -0.74 -28.93 8.11
C SER A 267 -0.97 -29.93 9.24
N GLU A 268 -1.02 -31.23 8.93
CA GLU A 268 -1.14 -32.28 9.96
C GLU A 268 0.00 -32.22 10.99
N SER A 269 1.21 -31.85 10.54
CA SER A 269 2.40 -31.67 11.39
C SER A 269 2.46 -30.33 12.13
N ASN A 270 1.77 -29.29 11.65
CA ASN A 270 1.74 -27.97 12.27
C ASN A 270 0.30 -27.41 12.31
N GLN A 271 -0.39 -27.73 13.40
CA GLN A 271 -1.75 -27.25 13.69
C GLN A 271 -1.77 -25.87 14.37
N LEU A 272 -0.61 -25.29 14.69
CA LEU A 272 -0.51 -23.97 15.31
C LEU A 272 -0.61 -22.84 14.28
N SER A 273 -0.19 -23.10 13.04
CA SER A 273 -0.43 -22.16 11.96
C SER A 273 -1.89 -22.15 11.53
N VAL A 274 -2.40 -20.95 11.27
CA VAL A 274 -3.73 -20.70 10.69
C VAL A 274 -3.66 -20.36 9.20
N VAL A 275 -2.46 -20.32 8.63
CA VAL A 275 -2.24 -19.85 7.26
C VAL A 275 -2.54 -20.96 6.27
N ARG A 276 -3.51 -20.73 5.38
CA ARG A 276 -3.89 -21.70 4.36
C ARG A 276 -3.27 -21.39 3.00
N PRO A 277 -2.83 -22.43 2.24
CA PRO A 277 -2.41 -22.24 0.87
C PRO A 277 -3.61 -21.83 0.00
N ILE A 278 -3.37 -20.94 -0.96
CA ILE A 278 -4.38 -20.52 -1.94
C ILE A 278 -4.02 -21.03 -3.34
N GLY A 279 -4.96 -20.91 -4.29
CA GLY A 279 -4.77 -21.39 -5.67
C GLY A 279 -3.46 -20.91 -6.32
N PHE A 280 -3.10 -19.62 -6.13
CA PHE A 280 -1.83 -19.08 -6.64
C PHE A 280 -0.60 -19.76 -6.05
N SER A 281 -0.61 -20.12 -4.77
CA SER A 281 0.51 -20.84 -4.15
C SER A 281 0.73 -22.20 -4.81
N GLN A 282 -0.36 -22.88 -5.21
CA GLN A 282 -0.27 -24.15 -5.94
C GLN A 282 0.20 -23.97 -7.39
N LEU A 283 -0.24 -22.91 -8.06
CA LEU A 283 0.22 -22.56 -9.42
C LEU A 283 1.72 -22.27 -9.43
N ILE A 284 2.21 -21.42 -8.52
CA ILE A 284 3.65 -21.11 -8.42
C ILE A 284 4.46 -22.39 -8.14
N LYS A 285 3.97 -23.25 -7.24
CA LYS A 285 4.61 -24.53 -6.94
C LYS A 285 4.74 -25.44 -8.17
N THR A 286 3.78 -25.37 -9.09
CA THR A 286 3.72 -26.22 -10.29
C THR A 286 4.50 -25.61 -11.46
N ASP A 287 4.28 -24.32 -11.72
CA ASP A 287 4.76 -23.63 -12.92
C ASP A 287 6.11 -22.92 -12.72
N SER A 288 6.48 -22.61 -11.47
CA SER A 288 7.71 -21.89 -11.11
C SER A 288 8.27 -22.39 -9.77
N PRO A 289 8.64 -23.68 -9.67
CA PRO A 289 9.01 -24.32 -8.40
C PRO A 289 10.19 -23.65 -7.68
N GLN A 290 11.12 -23.03 -8.40
CA GLN A 290 12.23 -22.25 -7.84
C GLN A 290 11.77 -21.01 -7.06
N ASN A 291 10.59 -20.45 -7.38
CA ASN A 291 9.98 -19.36 -6.62
C ASN A 291 9.05 -19.87 -5.51
N ALA A 292 9.02 -21.20 -5.29
CA ALA A 292 8.30 -21.86 -4.20
C ALA A 292 9.25 -22.48 -3.17
N THR A 293 10.53 -22.08 -3.13
CA THR A 293 11.48 -22.50 -2.09
C THR A 293 11.57 -21.48 -0.95
N PHE A 294 11.87 -21.95 0.26
CA PHE A 294 11.94 -21.17 1.50
C PHE A 294 13.08 -21.67 2.41
N PRO A 295 13.97 -20.78 2.87
CA PRO A 295 14.27 -19.48 2.27
C PRO A 295 14.59 -19.60 0.77
N GLN A 296 14.60 -18.49 0.05
CA GLN A 296 14.93 -18.47 -1.37
C GLN A 296 16.42 -18.70 -1.64
N HIS A 297 17.26 -18.31 -0.68
CA HIS A 297 18.72 -18.41 -0.75
C HIS A 297 19.27 -19.47 0.21
N PRO A 298 20.48 -20.02 -0.05
CA PRO A 298 21.18 -20.85 0.92
C PRO A 298 21.41 -20.13 2.24
N TYR A 299 21.24 -20.83 3.35
CA TYR A 299 21.16 -20.22 4.67
C TYR A 299 21.83 -21.06 5.76
N ARG A 300 22.11 -20.45 6.92
CA ARG A 300 22.52 -21.14 8.15
C ARG A 300 21.42 -21.03 9.18
N GLU A 301 21.13 -22.12 9.87
CA GLU A 301 20.13 -22.14 10.95
C GLU A 301 20.82 -22.02 12.31
N ILE A 302 20.12 -21.49 13.30
CA ILE A 302 20.59 -21.51 14.68
C ILE A 302 20.11 -22.81 15.35
N GLU A 303 21.07 -23.66 15.73
CA GLU A 303 20.81 -24.94 16.39
C GLU A 303 20.38 -24.74 17.86
N GLU A 304 19.86 -25.81 18.50
CA GLU A 304 19.37 -25.72 19.88
C GLU A 304 20.44 -25.30 20.90
N ASP A 305 21.71 -25.58 20.64
CA ASP A 305 22.84 -25.18 21.47
C ASP A 305 23.32 -23.74 21.18
N GLY A 306 22.65 -23.02 20.28
CA GLY A 306 22.97 -21.66 19.85
C GLY A 306 24.05 -21.58 18.77
N LYS A 307 24.60 -22.70 18.29
CA LYS A 307 25.59 -22.69 17.20
C LYS A 307 24.92 -22.53 15.84
N LEU A 308 25.69 -22.00 14.90
CA LEU A 308 25.27 -21.90 13.51
C LEU A 308 25.53 -23.22 12.79
N SER A 309 24.53 -23.71 12.07
CA SER A 309 24.64 -24.91 11.26
C SER A 309 25.59 -24.71 10.06
N ASP A 310 25.92 -25.83 9.40
CA ASP A 310 26.44 -25.80 8.04
C ASP A 310 25.44 -25.15 7.07
N LEU A 311 25.93 -24.70 5.92
CA LEU A 311 25.11 -24.05 4.90
C LEU A 311 24.06 -25.03 4.34
N LYS A 312 22.79 -24.75 4.60
CA LYS A 312 21.62 -25.51 4.13
C LYS A 312 21.12 -24.94 2.80
N GLN A 313 20.52 -25.83 2.01
CA GLN A 313 19.89 -25.46 0.73
C GLN A 313 18.41 -25.08 0.94
N PRO A 314 17.84 -24.22 0.06
CA PRO A 314 16.43 -23.87 0.06
C PRO A 314 15.50 -25.09 0.16
N MET A 315 14.51 -25.04 1.06
CA MET A 315 13.50 -26.11 1.19
C MET A 315 12.30 -25.83 0.29
N PHE A 316 11.64 -26.87 -0.22
CA PHE A 316 10.53 -26.70 -1.17
C PHE A 316 9.16 -26.61 -0.49
N GLY A 317 8.46 -25.50 -0.75
CA GLY A 317 7.08 -25.27 -0.32
C GLY A 317 6.91 -25.10 1.19
N GLY A 318 5.64 -25.11 1.63
CA GLY A 318 5.30 -25.11 3.06
C GLY A 318 5.05 -23.74 3.68
N TYR A 319 5.31 -22.64 2.97
CA TYR A 319 5.18 -21.28 3.53
C TYR A 319 4.47 -20.30 2.61
N TYR A 320 3.94 -19.23 3.22
CA TYR A 320 3.53 -17.99 2.59
C TYR A 320 4.58 -16.90 2.89
N PRO A 321 5.17 -16.24 1.88
CA PRO A 321 6.05 -15.10 2.10
C PRO A 321 5.22 -13.86 2.44
N LEU A 322 5.49 -13.24 3.58
CA LEU A 322 4.83 -12.01 4.02
C LEU A 322 5.43 -10.75 3.39
N LEU A 323 6.75 -10.75 3.14
CA LEU A 323 7.46 -9.69 2.44
C LEU A 323 7.61 -10.02 0.95
N ARG A 324 7.73 -8.99 0.12
CA ARG A 324 8.27 -9.15 -1.23
C ARG A 324 9.71 -9.68 -1.11
N ARG A 325 10.06 -10.57 -2.02
CA ARG A 325 11.37 -11.21 -2.11
C ARG A 325 11.78 -11.35 -3.58
N ASP A 326 13.00 -11.81 -3.79
CA ASP A 326 13.54 -12.02 -5.13
C ASP A 326 12.61 -12.85 -6.02
N ILE A 327 12.69 -12.61 -7.33
CA ILE A 327 12.01 -13.43 -8.32
C ILE A 327 13.06 -14.06 -9.21
N ILE A 328 13.15 -15.39 -9.14
CA ILE A 328 14.05 -16.17 -9.97
C ILE A 328 13.36 -16.40 -11.32
N GLY A 329 13.91 -15.79 -12.38
CA GLY A 329 13.38 -15.88 -13.73
C GLY A 329 13.57 -17.27 -14.34
N THR A 330 12.61 -17.71 -15.16
CA THR A 330 12.70 -18.94 -15.96
C THR A 330 12.34 -18.70 -17.42
N GLY A 331 12.82 -19.56 -18.31
CA GLY A 331 12.43 -19.54 -19.73
C GLY A 331 12.84 -18.28 -20.49
N GLY A 332 13.99 -17.69 -20.17
CA GLY A 332 14.51 -16.47 -20.82
C GLY A 332 14.11 -15.17 -20.13
N ARG A 333 13.39 -15.22 -19.00
CA ARG A 333 13.14 -14.07 -18.14
C ARG A 333 14.32 -13.76 -17.22
N VAL A 334 14.56 -12.48 -16.99
CA VAL A 334 15.59 -11.99 -16.07
C VAL A 334 15.12 -12.18 -14.64
N SER A 335 15.99 -12.66 -13.76
CA SER A 335 15.74 -12.67 -12.32
C SER A 335 15.77 -11.26 -11.77
N THR A 336 14.81 -10.91 -10.91
CA THR A 336 14.77 -9.62 -10.23
C THR A 336 15.20 -9.80 -8.79
N HIS A 337 16.24 -9.10 -8.39
CA HIS A 337 16.69 -9.03 -7.00
C HIS A 337 16.08 -7.80 -6.33
N ILE A 338 15.57 -7.97 -5.12
CA ILE A 338 15.05 -6.87 -4.31
C ILE A 338 16.24 -6.18 -3.63
N PRO A 339 16.40 -4.86 -3.84
CA PRO A 339 17.40 -4.09 -3.13
C PRO A 339 17.28 -4.24 -1.59
N PRO A 340 18.38 -4.51 -0.86
CA PRO A 340 18.35 -4.72 0.59
C PRO A 340 17.77 -3.57 1.42
N HIS A 341 17.78 -2.34 0.91
CA HIS A 341 17.13 -1.22 1.59
C HIS A 341 15.60 -1.37 1.71
N TYR A 342 14.98 -2.29 0.96
CA TYR A 342 13.56 -2.67 1.09
C TYR A 342 13.29 -3.89 1.98
N TYR A 343 14.34 -4.50 2.54
CA TYR A 343 14.18 -5.60 3.48
C TYR A 343 13.50 -5.13 4.77
N GLY A 344 12.79 -6.04 5.42
CA GLY A 344 12.05 -5.74 6.63
C GLY A 344 12.95 -5.44 7.83
N LEU A 345 12.48 -4.57 8.72
CA LEU A 345 13.22 -4.13 9.92
C LEU A 345 14.62 -3.56 9.59
N ASN A 346 14.76 -2.98 8.41
CA ASN A 346 15.97 -2.30 8.00
C ASN A 346 16.02 -0.88 8.59
N ILE A 347 17.24 -0.39 8.88
CA ILE A 347 17.49 0.98 9.28
C ILE A 347 18.08 1.71 8.07
N ILE A 348 17.33 2.66 7.56
CA ILE A 348 17.70 3.46 6.39
C ILE A 348 17.96 4.90 6.84
N TRP A 349 18.68 5.67 6.02
CA TRP A 349 18.92 7.10 6.29
C TRP A 349 17.93 7.99 5.52
N GLY A 350 17.14 7.41 4.63
CA GLY A 350 16.04 8.06 3.92
C GLY A 350 15.36 7.11 2.93
N PRO A 351 14.19 7.46 2.37
CA PRO A 351 13.40 6.57 1.51
C PRO A 351 14.09 6.06 0.23
N ASN A 352 15.20 6.70 -0.15
CA ASN A 352 15.97 6.39 -1.35
C ASN A 352 17.46 6.12 -1.05
N SER A 353 17.86 5.89 0.21
CA SER A 353 19.28 5.72 0.57
C SER A 353 19.86 4.41 0.01
N PRO A 354 20.85 4.45 -0.91
CA PRO A 354 21.53 3.27 -1.42
C PRO A 354 22.59 2.75 -0.44
N ASP A 355 22.86 3.50 0.64
CA ASP A 355 23.88 3.15 1.64
C ASP A 355 23.44 1.91 2.42
N THR A 356 24.07 0.79 2.10
CA THR A 356 23.94 -0.47 2.82
C THR A 356 25.22 -0.74 3.60
N PHE A 357 25.09 -1.27 4.80
CA PHE A 357 26.20 -1.58 5.69
C PHE A 357 26.24 -3.07 5.94
N LYS A 358 27.46 -3.63 5.97
CA LYS A 358 27.63 -5.03 6.38
C LYS A 358 27.55 -5.13 7.90
N TYR A 359 26.71 -6.05 8.38
CA TYR A 359 26.60 -6.42 9.78
C TYR A 359 27.28 -7.78 9.99
N LYS A 360 27.83 -7.97 11.19
CA LYS A 360 28.35 -9.25 11.65
C LYS A 360 27.42 -9.83 12.70
N VAL A 361 27.14 -11.11 12.61
CA VAL A 361 26.47 -11.85 13.68
C VAL A 361 27.46 -12.03 14.83
N THR A 362 27.11 -11.58 16.03
CA THR A 362 28.00 -11.63 17.21
C THR A 362 27.51 -12.58 18.29
N ASN A 363 26.20 -12.77 18.41
CA ASN A 363 25.60 -13.64 19.41
C ASN A 363 24.36 -14.32 18.81
N THR A 364 24.17 -15.59 19.14
CA THR A 364 23.07 -16.42 18.68
C THR A 364 22.63 -17.32 19.83
N THR A 365 21.31 -17.42 20.00
CA THR A 365 20.66 -18.41 20.86
C THR A 365 19.52 -19.04 20.07
N LYS A 366 18.94 -20.14 20.56
CA LYS A 366 17.80 -20.80 19.92
C LYS A 366 16.65 -19.83 19.56
N ASP A 367 16.48 -18.76 20.34
CA ASP A 367 15.37 -17.81 20.19
C ASP A 367 15.83 -16.38 19.85
N SER A 368 17.13 -16.14 19.61
CA SER A 368 17.63 -14.79 19.32
C SER A 368 18.88 -14.73 18.45
N ILE A 369 19.02 -13.63 17.72
CA ILE A 369 20.18 -13.31 16.89
C ILE A 369 20.56 -11.83 17.03
N THR A 370 21.85 -11.57 17.20
CA THR A 370 22.40 -10.20 17.33
C THR A 370 23.34 -9.87 16.18
N PHE A 371 23.04 -8.76 15.51
CA PHE A 371 23.82 -8.15 14.45
C PHE A 371 24.49 -6.88 14.95
N VAL A 372 25.78 -6.70 14.65
CA VAL A 372 26.53 -5.49 14.97
C VAL A 372 27.20 -4.94 13.72
N SER A 373 27.04 -3.64 13.48
CA SER A 373 27.79 -2.89 12.48
C SER A 373 28.52 -1.72 13.13
N GLN A 374 29.80 -1.59 12.81
CA GLN A 374 30.65 -0.47 13.22
C GLN A 374 30.87 0.42 12.00
N GLN A 375 30.27 1.60 12.00
CA GLN A 375 30.43 2.62 10.98
C GLN A 375 31.40 3.71 11.47
N LYS A 376 31.79 4.64 10.58
CA LYS A 376 32.76 5.71 10.90
C LYS A 376 32.30 6.59 12.07
N SER A 377 31.02 6.93 12.13
CA SER A 377 30.43 7.88 13.11
C SER A 377 29.49 7.23 14.13
N ARG A 378 29.21 5.93 14.00
CA ARG A 378 28.26 5.22 14.86
C ARG A 378 28.48 3.72 14.91
N ARG A 379 27.99 3.10 15.98
CA ARG A 379 27.85 1.66 16.11
C ARG A 379 26.37 1.35 16.27
N ILE A 380 25.87 0.39 15.48
CA ILE A 380 24.48 -0.04 15.52
C ILE A 380 24.47 -1.52 15.89
N THR A 381 23.74 -1.86 16.95
CA THR A 381 23.48 -3.23 17.38
C THR A 381 21.99 -3.52 17.26
N LYS A 382 21.62 -4.55 16.51
CA LYS A 382 20.25 -5.05 16.36
C LYS A 382 20.18 -6.44 16.98
N THR A 383 19.28 -6.63 17.95
CA THR A 383 18.98 -7.94 18.51
C THR A 383 17.53 -8.26 18.23
N PHE A 384 17.32 -9.36 17.53
CA PHE A 384 15.99 -9.92 17.26
C PHE A 384 15.79 -11.13 18.16
N SER A 385 14.63 -11.24 18.78
CA SER A 385 14.27 -12.38 19.61
C SER A 385 12.80 -12.74 19.52
N PHE A 386 12.49 -14.02 19.75
CA PHE A 386 11.12 -14.42 20.04
C PHE A 386 10.76 -14.11 21.50
N PRO A 387 9.47 -13.83 21.78
CA PRO A 387 9.00 -13.64 23.15
C PRO A 387 9.10 -14.95 23.95
N GLU A 388 9.26 -14.84 25.27
CA GLU A 388 9.40 -16.00 26.17
C GLU A 388 8.28 -17.05 26.00
N ASN A 389 7.04 -16.58 25.76
CA ASN A 389 5.90 -17.44 25.46
C ASN A 389 5.31 -17.15 24.08
N VAL A 390 5.88 -17.79 23.06
CA VAL A 390 5.44 -17.70 21.67
C VAL A 390 3.96 -18.09 21.47
N LYS A 391 3.37 -18.92 22.34
CA LYS A 391 1.94 -19.27 22.24
C LYS A 391 1.00 -18.14 22.68
N GLU A 392 1.44 -17.32 23.62
CA GLU A 392 0.70 -16.14 24.10
C GLU A 392 0.97 -14.91 23.21
N ALA A 393 2.07 -14.93 22.45
CA ALA A 393 2.43 -13.89 21.50
C ALA A 393 2.80 -14.47 20.12
N PRO A 394 1.84 -15.14 19.43
CA PRO A 394 2.11 -15.74 18.12
C PRO A 394 2.41 -14.66 17.07
N TYR A 395 3.34 -14.94 16.15
CA TYR A 395 3.81 -14.02 15.11
C TYR A 395 4.46 -12.72 15.62
N VAL A 396 4.85 -12.67 16.90
CA VAL A 396 5.53 -11.51 17.49
C VAL A 396 7.05 -11.71 17.50
N ILE A 397 7.76 -10.63 17.23
CA ILE A 397 9.21 -10.53 17.24
C ILE A 397 9.56 -9.30 18.08
N ASP A 398 10.48 -9.46 19.02
CA ASP A 398 11.05 -8.34 19.76
C ASP A 398 12.33 -7.88 19.05
N LEU A 399 12.41 -6.58 18.77
CA LEU A 399 13.59 -5.93 18.20
C LEU A 399 14.14 -4.93 19.22
N THR A 400 15.36 -5.19 19.68
CA THR A 400 16.14 -4.23 20.46
C THR A 400 17.21 -3.62 19.57
N LEU A 401 17.19 -2.30 19.44
CA LEU A 401 18.12 -1.52 18.65
C LEU A 401 18.92 -0.60 19.56
N THR A 402 20.24 -0.76 19.59
CA THR A 402 21.15 0.14 20.32
C THR A 402 22.00 0.91 19.31
N ILE A 403 21.91 2.24 19.37
CA ILE A 403 22.67 3.16 18.52
C ILE A 403 23.63 3.95 19.41
N GLU A 404 24.92 3.82 19.17
CA GLU A 404 25.99 4.58 19.80
C GLU A 404 26.58 5.54 18.74
N GLY A 405 26.62 6.85 19.00
CA GLY A 405 27.08 7.85 18.02
C GLY A 405 25.93 8.57 17.30
N ASP A 406 26.12 8.94 16.04
CA ASP A 406 25.14 9.75 15.29
C ASP A 406 23.86 8.96 14.91
N ALA A 407 22.73 9.33 15.51
CA ALA A 407 21.42 8.71 15.24
C ALA A 407 20.50 9.58 14.35
N ARG A 408 20.97 10.73 13.85
CA ARG A 408 20.14 11.66 13.07
C ARG A 408 19.75 11.09 11.71
N GLY A 409 18.50 11.34 11.31
CA GLY A 409 17.96 10.96 10.00
C GLY A 409 17.71 9.46 9.82
N LEU A 410 17.86 8.66 10.88
CA LEU A 410 17.60 7.23 10.79
C LEU A 410 16.10 6.94 10.80
N LEU A 411 15.68 6.05 9.91
CA LEU A 411 14.32 5.54 9.80
C LEU A 411 14.33 4.02 9.92
N LEU A 412 13.28 3.44 10.48
CA LEU A 412 13.05 2.00 10.56
C LEU A 412 11.88 1.62 9.64
N THR A 413 12.11 0.67 8.74
CA THR A 413 11.08 0.17 7.81
C THR A 413 10.55 -1.20 8.24
N PRO A 414 9.24 -1.47 8.22
CA PRO A 414 8.69 -2.84 8.29
C PRO A 414 9.03 -3.69 7.06
N GLY A 415 9.45 -3.07 5.95
CA GLY A 415 9.67 -3.67 4.63
C GLY A 415 8.42 -3.59 3.76
N ILE A 416 8.48 -4.19 2.57
CA ILE A 416 7.37 -4.17 1.61
C ILE A 416 6.55 -5.46 1.71
N PRO A 417 5.27 -5.42 2.14
CA PRO A 417 4.43 -6.62 2.15
C PRO A 417 4.17 -7.19 0.76
N GLU A 418 4.07 -8.50 0.69
CA GLU A 418 3.66 -9.23 -0.52
C GLU A 418 2.19 -8.94 -0.84
N VAL A 419 1.80 -9.05 -2.11
CA VAL A 419 0.42 -8.85 -2.56
C VAL A 419 -0.43 -10.09 -2.31
N ASP A 420 -1.63 -9.85 -1.79
CA ASP A 420 -2.73 -10.83 -1.82
C ASP A 420 -3.93 -10.25 -2.57
N LEU A 421 -4.65 -11.11 -3.28
CA LEU A 421 -5.80 -10.69 -4.09
C LEU A 421 -7.10 -10.96 -3.34
N ILE A 422 -7.85 -9.89 -3.12
CA ILE A 422 -9.17 -9.93 -2.48
C ILE A 422 -10.20 -9.61 -3.55
N SER A 423 -11.04 -10.58 -3.93
CA SER A 423 -11.95 -10.44 -5.09
C SER A 423 -11.23 -10.11 -6.41
N GLY A 424 -9.97 -10.54 -6.57
CA GLY A 424 -9.16 -10.20 -7.75
C GLY A 424 -8.55 -8.79 -7.74
N SER A 425 -8.80 -7.98 -6.72
CA SER A 425 -8.24 -6.63 -6.57
C SER A 425 -7.08 -6.60 -5.55
N PHE A 426 -6.10 -5.74 -5.83
CA PHE A 426 -5.02 -5.38 -4.92
C PHE A 426 -5.52 -4.35 -3.89
N ASN A 427 -5.42 -4.66 -2.60
CA ASN A 427 -5.92 -3.82 -1.50
C ASN A 427 -4.85 -3.69 -0.40
N PRO A 428 -3.84 -2.82 -0.56
CA PRO A 428 -2.86 -2.58 0.50
C PRO A 428 -3.54 -1.94 1.73
N THR A 429 -3.09 -2.34 2.92
CA THR A 429 -3.53 -1.80 4.20
C THR A 429 -2.40 -0.96 4.78
N LEU A 430 -2.62 0.33 4.94
CA LEU A 430 -1.67 1.25 5.57
C LEU A 430 -2.40 1.93 6.73
N LYS A 431 -1.95 1.72 7.95
CA LYS A 431 -2.61 2.23 9.15
C LYS A 431 -1.58 2.73 10.15
N TYR A 432 -1.98 3.68 10.96
CA TYR A 432 -1.24 4.05 12.15
C TYR A 432 -2.20 4.33 13.29
N ARG A 433 -1.73 4.14 14.51
CA ARG A 433 -2.46 4.53 15.71
C ARG A 433 -1.84 5.77 16.27
N SER A 434 -2.66 6.73 16.66
CA SER A 434 -2.20 7.90 17.40
C SER A 434 -3.05 8.15 18.63
N ARG A 435 -2.46 8.79 19.63
CA ARG A 435 -3.14 9.21 20.84
C ARG A 435 -3.25 10.73 20.89
N ARG A 436 -4.47 11.25 20.93
CA ARG A 436 -4.74 12.68 21.19
C ARG A 436 -5.47 12.82 22.53
N GLY A 437 -4.74 13.26 23.56
CA GLY A 437 -5.26 13.31 24.93
C GLY A 437 -5.50 11.90 25.48
N GLN A 438 -6.72 11.63 25.96
CA GLN A 438 -7.11 10.31 26.48
C GLN A 438 -7.73 9.37 25.43
N LYS A 439 -7.90 9.81 24.18
CA LYS A 439 -8.50 8.99 23.13
C LYS A 439 -7.41 8.48 22.18
N SER A 440 -7.26 7.17 22.11
CA SER A 440 -6.53 6.51 21.03
C SER A 440 -7.44 6.32 19.83
N LYS A 441 -6.89 6.47 18.63
CA LYS A 441 -7.61 6.25 17.37
C LYS A 441 -6.65 5.62 16.36
N VAL A 442 -7.15 4.59 15.67
CA VAL A 442 -6.50 4.03 14.49
C VAL A 442 -7.01 4.77 13.26
N GLU A 443 -6.08 5.19 12.41
CA GLU A 443 -6.36 5.95 11.18
C GLU A 443 -5.80 5.19 9.98
N ASP A 444 -6.58 5.14 8.90
CA ASP A 444 -6.12 4.57 7.64
C ASP A 444 -5.43 5.64 6.79
N ILE A 445 -4.35 5.21 6.15
CA ILE A 445 -3.62 5.99 5.17
C ILE A 445 -4.03 5.50 3.79
N LYS A 446 -4.37 6.44 2.91
CA LYS A 446 -4.59 6.12 1.52
C LYS A 446 -3.25 5.81 0.85
N PRO A 447 -3.16 4.76 0.02
CA PRO A 447 -1.95 4.48 -0.74
C PRO A 447 -1.58 5.71 -1.60
N PRO A 448 -0.44 6.37 -1.33
CA PRO A 448 -0.10 7.62 -1.99
C PRO A 448 0.58 7.34 -3.34
N LYS A 449 0.51 8.31 -4.27
CA LYS A 449 1.21 8.19 -5.57
C LYS A 449 2.67 8.64 -5.53
N ARG A 450 3.06 9.35 -4.47
CA ARG A 450 4.41 9.86 -4.21
C ARG A 450 4.69 9.68 -2.73
N LEU A 451 5.94 9.91 -2.31
CA LEU A 451 6.31 9.96 -0.89
C LEU A 451 5.41 10.95 -0.14
N VAL A 452 4.86 10.53 1.00
CA VAL A 452 4.07 11.38 1.91
C VAL A 452 4.63 11.27 3.32
N GLU A 453 4.80 12.40 3.99
CA GLU A 453 5.39 12.47 5.33
C GLU A 453 4.40 13.05 6.34
N TYR A 454 4.41 12.48 7.55
CA TYR A 454 3.51 12.82 8.65
C TYR A 454 4.30 13.35 9.85
N THR A 455 5.07 14.43 9.64
CA THR A 455 6.06 14.94 10.60
C THR A 455 5.51 15.37 11.98
N MET A 456 4.23 15.74 12.06
CA MET A 456 3.57 16.17 13.30
C MET A 456 2.81 15.05 14.02
N SER A 457 2.81 13.84 13.45
CA SER A 457 2.16 12.68 14.04
C SER A 457 3.16 11.90 14.89
N ILE A 458 2.74 11.53 16.10
CA ILE A 458 3.50 10.64 16.99
C ILE A 458 2.71 9.33 17.06
N PRO A 459 3.00 8.35 16.19
CA PRO A 459 2.27 7.10 16.20
C PRO A 459 2.62 6.27 17.43
N ASP A 460 1.61 5.64 18.03
CA ASP A 460 1.81 4.54 18.99
C ASP A 460 2.35 3.31 18.23
N TRP A 461 1.88 3.08 17.01
CA TRP A 461 2.41 2.09 16.08
C TRP A 461 2.02 2.42 14.63
N ILE A 462 2.75 1.86 13.68
CA ILE A 462 2.44 1.87 12.24
C ILE A 462 2.22 0.45 11.72
N CYS A 463 1.49 0.29 10.63
CA CYS A 463 1.09 -1.01 10.08
C CYS A 463 1.09 -1.00 8.55
N ASP A 464 1.90 -1.89 7.98
CA ASP A 464 1.97 -2.21 6.55
C ASP A 464 1.33 -3.57 6.30
N GLY A 465 0.37 -3.68 5.39
CA GLY A 465 -0.31 -4.94 5.12
C GLY A 465 -0.91 -5.05 3.73
N ASN A 466 -1.48 -6.22 3.46
CA ASN A 466 -2.06 -6.59 2.16
C ASN A 466 -3.56 -6.98 2.26
N GLY A 467 -4.22 -6.52 3.32
CA GLY A 467 -5.61 -6.80 3.65
C GLY A 467 -5.81 -7.99 4.58
N PHE A 468 -5.06 -9.10 4.38
CA PHE A 468 -5.17 -10.30 5.21
C PHE A 468 -3.99 -10.52 6.15
N PHE A 469 -2.82 -10.04 5.78
CA PHE A 469 -1.61 -10.09 6.59
C PHE A 469 -1.02 -8.69 6.69
N GLY A 470 -0.13 -8.51 7.66
CA GLY A 470 0.69 -7.32 7.74
C GLY A 470 1.74 -7.39 8.82
N ILE A 471 2.49 -6.30 8.89
CA ILE A 471 3.58 -6.05 9.81
C ILE A 471 3.23 -4.79 10.60
N ILE A 472 3.08 -4.93 11.91
CA ILE A 472 2.83 -3.82 12.84
C ILE A 472 4.13 -3.53 13.58
N LEU A 473 4.61 -2.30 13.49
CA LEU A 473 5.80 -1.83 14.20
C LEU A 473 5.36 -0.95 15.38
N ASP A 474 5.54 -1.47 16.59
CA ASP A 474 5.09 -0.89 17.87
C ASP A 474 6.29 -0.48 18.75
N PRO A 475 6.70 0.80 18.74
CA PRO A 475 7.72 1.34 19.65
C PRO A 475 7.27 1.29 21.13
N LEU A 476 8.09 0.69 22.00
CA LEU A 476 7.71 0.45 23.39
C LEU A 476 8.23 1.48 24.39
N ASN A 477 9.42 2.03 24.16
CA ASN A 477 10.11 2.89 25.13
C ASN A 477 10.30 4.35 24.69
N GLN A 478 10.23 4.62 23.38
CA GLN A 478 10.35 5.95 22.81
C GLN A 478 9.43 6.04 21.59
N ASN A 479 8.50 7.00 21.58
CA ASN A 479 7.63 7.22 20.43
C ASN A 479 8.26 8.31 19.55
N PRO A 480 8.87 7.94 18.42
CA PRO A 480 9.52 8.92 17.56
C PRO A 480 8.48 9.81 16.87
N PRO A 481 8.75 11.12 16.72
CA PRO A 481 7.88 12.00 15.97
C PRO A 481 8.09 11.76 14.47
N GLY A 482 7.00 11.49 13.77
CA GLY A 482 6.98 11.39 12.33
C GLY A 482 7.13 9.98 11.79
N PHE A 483 6.41 9.75 10.70
CA PHE A 483 6.56 8.59 9.84
C PHE A 483 6.31 9.03 8.40
N SER A 484 6.72 8.24 7.43
CA SER A 484 6.44 8.48 6.01
C SER A 484 5.88 7.23 5.34
N VAL A 485 5.30 7.40 4.16
CA VAL A 485 4.81 6.32 3.31
C VAL A 485 5.39 6.52 1.92
N HIS A 486 6.14 5.53 1.45
CA HIS A 486 6.82 5.53 0.17
C HIS A 486 6.18 4.51 -0.78
N PRO A 487 5.61 4.95 -1.93
CA PRO A 487 5.21 4.01 -2.97
C PRO A 487 6.43 3.50 -3.74
N VAL A 488 6.55 2.18 -3.84
CA VAL A 488 7.65 1.50 -4.54
C VAL A 488 7.13 0.92 -5.84
N SER A 489 7.83 1.16 -6.96
CA SER A 489 7.45 0.58 -8.24
C SER A 489 7.42 -0.94 -8.15
N GLY A 490 6.35 -1.55 -8.69
CA GLY A 490 6.26 -2.99 -8.79
C GLY A 490 7.32 -3.58 -9.71
N GLU A 491 7.95 -2.81 -10.60
CA GLU A 491 9.08 -3.29 -11.40
C GLU A 491 10.37 -3.43 -10.58
N LEU A 492 10.54 -2.58 -9.57
CA LEU A 492 11.71 -2.54 -8.71
C LEU A 492 11.65 -3.61 -7.61
N ALA A 493 10.47 -3.77 -7.00
CA ALA A 493 10.20 -4.81 -6.03
C ALA A 493 8.97 -5.60 -6.48
N PRO A 494 9.07 -6.53 -7.45
CA PRO A 494 7.91 -7.22 -7.99
C PRO A 494 7.24 -8.18 -7.00
N THR A 495 5.92 -8.32 -7.14
CA THR A 495 5.16 -9.35 -6.43
C THR A 495 5.38 -10.71 -7.07
N ARG A 496 5.36 -11.78 -6.27
CA ARG A 496 5.37 -13.15 -6.81
C ARG A 496 4.19 -13.47 -7.73
N LEU A 497 3.11 -12.68 -7.72
CA LEU A 497 2.01 -12.86 -8.67
C LEU A 497 2.49 -12.74 -10.13
N THR A 498 3.53 -11.95 -10.39
CA THR A 498 4.12 -11.78 -11.73
C THR A 498 4.64 -13.10 -12.34
N VAL A 499 4.94 -14.11 -11.51
CA VAL A 499 5.38 -15.43 -12.00
C VAL A 499 4.23 -16.33 -12.44
N VAL A 500 2.99 -16.02 -12.02
CA VAL A 500 1.80 -16.80 -12.37
C VAL A 500 1.37 -16.47 -13.79
N ASP A 501 1.32 -17.48 -14.67
CA ASP A 501 1.02 -17.32 -16.09
C ASP A 501 1.88 -16.22 -16.74
N ALA A 502 3.15 -16.12 -16.31
CA ALA A 502 4.03 -15.03 -16.69
C ALA A 502 4.11 -14.87 -18.21
N GLU A 503 4.09 -15.97 -19.00
CA GLU A 503 4.10 -15.95 -20.47
C GLU A 503 3.04 -15.01 -21.11
N TYR A 504 1.93 -14.72 -20.42
CA TYR A 504 0.88 -13.80 -20.87
C TYR A 504 0.83 -12.47 -20.11
N ASP A 505 1.81 -12.22 -19.25
CA ASP A 505 1.86 -11.03 -18.39
C ASP A 505 0.53 -10.81 -17.64
N ARG A 506 -0.02 -11.90 -17.07
CA ARG A 506 -1.33 -11.90 -16.42
C ARG A 506 -1.40 -10.89 -15.27
N PHE A 507 -0.30 -10.77 -14.54
CA PHE A 507 -0.13 -9.88 -13.41
C PHE A 507 1.04 -8.94 -13.69
N PRO A 508 0.85 -7.88 -14.49
CA PRO A 508 1.93 -6.97 -14.86
C PRO A 508 2.41 -6.21 -13.62
N ALA A 509 3.73 -6.18 -13.42
CA ALA A 509 4.37 -5.61 -12.23
C ALA A 509 3.92 -4.16 -11.93
N GLU A 510 3.75 -3.35 -12.99
CA GLU A 510 3.28 -1.96 -12.92
C GLU A 510 1.93 -1.78 -12.18
N LYS A 511 1.03 -2.78 -12.25
CA LYS A 511 -0.30 -2.70 -11.61
C LYS A 511 -0.27 -3.05 -10.12
N TYR A 512 0.88 -3.49 -9.61
CA TYR A 512 1.05 -3.96 -8.24
C TYR A 512 2.22 -3.25 -7.54
N PRO A 513 2.14 -1.90 -7.35
CA PRO A 513 3.16 -1.17 -6.60
C PRO A 513 3.23 -1.66 -5.15
N GLY A 514 4.42 -1.60 -4.57
CA GLY A 514 4.65 -1.79 -3.14
C GLY A 514 4.37 -0.50 -2.38
N TYR A 515 4.09 -0.63 -1.09
CA TYR A 515 4.04 0.50 -0.18
C TYR A 515 4.87 0.15 1.04
N GLU A 516 5.69 1.09 1.44
CA GLU A 516 6.61 0.94 2.56
C GLU A 516 6.40 2.12 3.51
N MET A 517 6.11 1.85 4.78
CA MET A 517 6.12 2.89 5.80
C MET A 517 7.49 2.99 6.44
N HIS A 518 7.90 4.21 6.78
CA HIS A 518 9.14 4.45 7.52
C HIS A 518 8.81 5.15 8.83
N LEU A 519 9.20 4.55 9.95
CA LEU A 519 9.11 5.17 11.27
C LEU A 519 10.40 5.93 11.55
N ALA A 520 10.34 7.22 11.88
CA ALA A 520 11.54 7.94 12.26
C ALA A 520 12.16 7.33 13.53
N LEU A 521 13.47 7.43 13.72
CA LEU A 521 14.11 7.16 15.01
C LEU A 521 14.48 8.46 15.69
N ASN A 522 14.60 8.47 17.03
CA ASN A 522 15.02 9.68 17.71
C ASN A 522 16.49 10.00 17.35
N PRO A 523 16.83 11.31 17.21
CA PRO A 523 18.16 11.74 16.79
C PRO A 523 19.24 11.53 17.87
N THR A 524 18.85 11.09 19.07
CA THR A 524 19.75 10.85 20.19
C THR A 524 20.25 9.39 20.20
N PRO A 525 21.53 9.14 20.48
CA PRO A 525 21.99 7.77 20.74
C PRO A 525 21.24 7.16 21.94
N GLY A 526 21.03 5.84 21.89
CA GLY A 526 20.28 5.12 22.93
C GLY A 526 19.81 3.75 22.49
N THR A 527 19.05 3.11 23.38
CA THR A 527 18.39 1.82 23.12
C THR A 527 16.91 2.03 22.85
N TYR A 528 16.45 1.46 21.75
CA TYR A 528 15.08 1.48 21.25
C TYR A 528 14.53 0.06 21.28
N GLN A 529 13.32 -0.10 21.80
CA GLN A 529 12.66 -1.41 21.86
C GLN A 529 11.39 -1.34 21.02
N PHE A 530 11.25 -2.31 20.13
CA PHE A 530 10.10 -2.46 19.26
C PHE A 530 9.51 -3.84 19.47
N ARG A 531 8.18 -3.88 19.57
CA ARG A 531 7.42 -5.09 19.31
C ARG A 531 7.01 -5.07 17.84
N VAL A 532 7.24 -6.18 17.15
CA VAL A 532 6.85 -6.34 15.76
C VAL A 532 5.88 -7.51 15.66
N PHE A 533 4.64 -7.26 15.24
CA PHE A 533 3.74 -8.33 14.84
C PHE A 533 3.88 -8.53 13.33
N ALA A 534 4.22 -9.73 12.86
CA ALA A 534 4.42 -10.02 11.44
C ALA A 534 3.66 -11.28 11.03
N GLY A 535 2.37 -11.13 10.73
CA GLY A 535 1.49 -12.30 10.63
C GLY A 535 0.09 -12.02 10.07
N PRO A 536 -0.80 -13.02 10.18
CA PRO A 536 -2.17 -12.90 9.70
C PRO A 536 -2.98 -11.97 10.60
N PHE A 537 -3.83 -11.13 10.00
CA PHE A 537 -4.87 -10.40 10.72
C PHE A 537 -6.03 -11.34 11.07
N ASP A 538 -5.74 -12.43 11.78
CA ASP A 538 -6.71 -13.34 12.37
C ASP A 538 -7.24 -12.79 13.69
N ARG A 539 -8.56 -12.91 13.92
CA ARG A 539 -9.19 -12.24 15.06
C ARG A 539 -8.81 -12.86 16.38
N THR A 540 -8.60 -14.16 16.41
CA THR A 540 -8.23 -14.90 17.62
C THR A 540 -6.80 -14.56 17.99
N ILE A 541 -5.89 -14.60 17.02
CA ILE A 541 -4.47 -14.25 17.19
C ILE A 541 -4.31 -12.81 17.67
N LEU A 542 -4.90 -11.83 16.98
CA LEU A 542 -4.75 -10.43 17.36
C LEU A 542 -5.32 -10.15 18.76
N LYS A 543 -6.46 -10.77 19.12
CA LYS A 543 -7.00 -10.66 20.48
C LYS A 543 -6.09 -11.27 21.54
N THR A 544 -5.47 -12.41 21.24
CA THR A 544 -4.52 -13.05 22.14
C THR A 544 -3.31 -12.12 22.35
N VAL A 545 -2.72 -11.59 21.28
CA VAL A 545 -1.59 -10.64 21.36
C VAL A 545 -1.99 -9.36 22.10
N ASP A 546 -3.13 -8.77 21.78
CA ASP A 546 -3.65 -7.58 22.46
C ASP A 546 -3.88 -7.83 23.95
N ALA A 547 -4.38 -9.01 24.34
CA ALA A 547 -4.60 -9.37 25.73
C ALA A 547 -3.28 -9.59 26.48
N THR A 548 -2.31 -10.28 25.87
CA THR A 548 -0.98 -10.56 26.44
C THR A 548 -0.23 -9.27 26.77
N TYR A 549 -0.37 -8.24 25.94
CA TYR A 549 0.36 -6.98 26.09
C TYR A 549 -0.52 -5.81 26.56
N SER A 550 -1.75 -6.07 26.97
CA SER A 550 -2.57 -5.09 27.68
C SER A 550 -2.07 -4.95 29.11
N ASP A 551 -1.84 -3.72 29.55
CA ASP A 551 -1.47 -3.41 30.92
C ASP A 551 -2.61 -2.63 31.61
N PRO A 552 -3.34 -3.26 32.54
CA PRO A 552 -4.40 -2.60 33.30
C PRO A 552 -3.92 -1.44 34.18
N GLN A 553 -2.64 -1.41 34.58
CA GLN A 553 -2.10 -0.37 35.45
C GLN A 553 -1.83 0.93 34.70
N THR A 554 -1.25 0.83 33.50
CA THR A 554 -1.03 1.99 32.61
C THR A 554 -2.25 2.30 31.74
N GLY A 555 -3.20 1.37 31.63
CA GLY A 555 -4.32 1.44 30.71
C GLY A 555 -3.90 1.26 29.24
N TYR A 556 -2.68 0.77 29.00
CA TYR A 556 -2.17 0.51 27.66
C TYR A 556 -2.84 -0.75 27.10
N ASN A 557 -3.29 -0.66 25.84
CA ASN A 557 -3.75 -1.79 25.05
C ASN A 557 -3.27 -1.53 23.62
N PRO A 558 -2.57 -2.46 22.95
CA PRO A 558 -2.05 -2.23 21.60
C PRO A 558 -3.14 -1.98 20.56
N ASP A 559 -4.30 -2.63 20.66
CA ASP A 559 -5.45 -2.53 19.75
C ASP A 559 -5.11 -2.92 18.30
N TYR A 560 -4.30 -3.96 18.13
CA TYR A 560 -3.95 -4.48 16.81
C TYR A 560 -5.16 -5.04 16.06
N LEU A 561 -6.20 -5.47 16.78
CA LEU A 561 -7.47 -5.90 16.19
C LEU A 561 -8.08 -4.86 15.22
N ALA A 562 -7.84 -3.56 15.45
CA ALA A 562 -8.29 -2.49 14.57
C ALA A 562 -7.60 -2.48 13.18
N CYS A 563 -6.57 -3.30 12.96
CA CYS A 563 -5.97 -3.50 11.64
C CYS A 563 -6.86 -4.30 10.68
N GLN A 564 -7.81 -5.10 11.19
CA GLN A 564 -8.75 -5.88 10.37
C GLN A 564 -9.81 -5.04 9.67
N THR A 565 -10.17 -3.88 10.21
CA THR A 565 -11.36 -3.15 9.76
C THR A 565 -11.05 -2.35 8.50
N SER A 566 -11.82 -2.58 7.43
CA SER A 566 -11.74 -1.74 6.24
C SER A 566 -12.68 -0.54 6.42
N HIS A 567 -12.12 0.68 6.49
CA HIS A 567 -12.96 1.87 6.52
C HIS A 567 -13.24 2.28 5.07
N GLY A 568 -14.53 2.28 4.69
CA GLY A 568 -15.12 2.90 3.50
C GLY A 568 -16.06 4.05 3.91
N TRP A 569 -16.54 4.90 2.99
CA TRP A 569 -17.53 5.94 3.37
C TRP A 569 -18.86 5.36 3.89
N LEU A 570 -19.17 4.11 3.54
CA LEU A 570 -20.31 3.32 4.06
C LEU A 570 -19.91 2.39 5.22
N SER A 571 -18.71 2.50 5.80
CA SER A 571 -18.30 1.67 6.93
C SER A 571 -19.28 1.76 8.10
N PHE A 572 -19.89 2.92 8.31
CA PHE A 572 -20.92 3.12 9.34
C PHE A 572 -22.13 2.17 9.17
N ILE A 573 -22.39 1.70 7.94
CA ILE A 573 -23.39 0.65 7.66
C ILE A 573 -22.72 -0.71 7.56
N SER A 574 -21.63 -0.87 6.81
CA SER A 574 -21.06 -2.20 6.54
C SER A 574 -20.55 -2.88 7.80
N GLU A 575 -19.88 -2.13 8.68
CA GLU A 575 -19.21 -2.64 9.87
C GLU A 575 -20.16 -3.31 10.88
N PRO A 576 -21.27 -2.68 11.34
CA PRO A 576 -22.18 -3.33 12.28
C PRO A 576 -22.83 -4.59 11.68
N PHE A 577 -23.15 -4.56 10.38
CA PHE A 577 -23.70 -5.73 9.69
C PHE A 577 -22.65 -6.82 9.51
N SER A 578 -21.43 -6.49 9.11
CA SER A 578 -20.30 -7.43 8.98
C SER A 578 -20.02 -8.12 10.31
N ARG A 579 -19.92 -7.36 11.41
CA ARG A 579 -19.75 -7.91 12.77
C ARG A 579 -20.90 -8.84 13.18
N PHE A 580 -22.13 -8.45 12.89
CA PHE A 580 -23.31 -9.28 13.15
C PHE A 580 -23.30 -10.58 12.33
N LEU A 581 -22.98 -10.49 11.04
CA LEU A 581 -22.88 -11.63 10.14
C LEU A 581 -21.74 -12.56 10.55
N TYR A 582 -20.58 -12.02 10.93
CA TYR A 582 -19.45 -12.79 11.46
C TYR A 582 -19.87 -13.60 12.68
N LEU A 583 -20.57 -12.99 13.64
CA LEU A 583 -21.02 -13.67 14.87
C LEU A 583 -21.90 -14.88 14.55
N LEU A 584 -22.87 -14.71 13.65
CA LEU A 584 -23.73 -15.81 13.21
C LEU A 584 -22.94 -16.85 12.40
N LEU A 585 -22.05 -16.40 11.53
CA LEU A 585 -21.23 -17.28 10.69
C LEU A 585 -20.29 -18.13 11.54
N SER A 586 -19.61 -17.55 12.52
CA SER A 586 -18.74 -18.27 13.45
C SER A 586 -19.53 -19.28 14.28
N PHE A 587 -20.75 -18.95 14.70
CA PHE A 587 -21.63 -19.90 15.39
C PHE A 587 -22.02 -21.09 14.51
N PHE A 588 -22.34 -20.88 13.24
CA PHE A 588 -22.61 -21.99 12.33
C PHE A 588 -21.35 -22.78 11.98
N HIS A 589 -20.19 -22.13 11.99
CA HIS A 589 -18.92 -22.79 11.74
C HIS A 589 -18.53 -23.77 12.84
N THR A 590 -18.79 -23.45 14.13
CA THR A 590 -18.52 -24.39 15.23
C THR A 590 -19.33 -25.69 15.11
N VAL A 591 -20.49 -25.66 14.45
CA VAL A 591 -21.32 -26.85 14.22
C VAL A 591 -20.93 -27.56 12.93
N THR A 592 -20.79 -26.82 11.83
CA THR A 592 -20.61 -27.42 10.49
C THR A 592 -19.16 -27.73 10.14
N HIS A 593 -18.19 -27.10 10.81
CA HIS A 593 -16.75 -27.16 10.48
C HIS A 593 -16.45 -26.82 9.00
N SER A 594 -17.35 -26.09 8.35
CA SER A 594 -17.25 -25.70 6.93
C SER A 594 -17.79 -24.29 6.75
N TRP A 595 -16.90 -23.36 6.36
CA TRP A 595 -17.27 -21.97 6.12
C TRP A 595 -18.33 -21.83 5.02
N GLY A 596 -18.27 -22.63 3.95
CA GLY A 596 -19.27 -22.59 2.89
C GLY A 596 -20.67 -23.04 3.33
N LEU A 597 -20.77 -24.13 4.12
CA LEU A 597 -22.05 -24.54 4.71
C LEU A 597 -22.57 -23.52 5.72
N SER A 598 -21.66 -22.89 6.48
CA SER A 598 -21.99 -21.82 7.42
C SER A 598 -22.63 -20.63 6.72
N ILE A 599 -22.16 -20.25 5.53
CA ILE A 599 -22.77 -19.18 4.71
C ILE A 599 -24.21 -19.56 4.31
N ILE A 600 -24.46 -20.82 3.95
CA ILE A 600 -25.80 -21.30 3.58
C ILE A 600 -26.74 -21.24 4.80
N LEU A 601 -26.30 -21.72 5.97
CA LEU A 601 -27.08 -21.67 7.21
C LEU A 601 -27.35 -20.24 7.68
N LEU A 602 -26.33 -19.37 7.59
CA LEU A 602 -26.47 -17.92 7.82
C LEU A 602 -27.57 -17.35 6.93
N THR A 603 -27.58 -17.71 5.65
CA THR A 603 -28.59 -17.24 4.69
C THR A 603 -30.00 -17.72 5.08
N ILE A 604 -30.14 -18.96 5.53
CA ILE A 604 -31.41 -19.50 6.04
C ILE A 604 -31.87 -18.71 7.27
N ALA A 605 -30.98 -18.47 8.24
CA ALA A 605 -31.29 -17.73 9.46
C ALA A 605 -31.76 -16.30 9.15
N LEU A 606 -31.06 -15.58 8.27
CA LEU A 606 -31.47 -14.26 7.82
C LEU A 606 -32.82 -14.27 7.12
N ARG A 607 -33.08 -15.27 6.27
CA ARG A 607 -34.37 -15.42 5.58
C ARG A 607 -35.52 -15.68 6.55
N LEU A 608 -35.27 -16.44 7.63
CA LEU A 608 -36.25 -16.66 8.69
C LEU A 608 -36.50 -15.39 9.51
N MET A 609 -35.44 -14.66 9.88
CA MET A 609 -35.56 -13.37 10.58
C MET A 609 -36.37 -12.35 9.76
N LEU A 610 -36.10 -12.27 8.45
CA LEU A 610 -36.79 -11.37 7.51
C LEU A 610 -38.10 -11.95 6.95
N TYR A 611 -38.52 -13.15 7.39
CA TYR A 611 -39.70 -13.83 6.88
C TYR A 611 -40.98 -12.99 6.92
N PRO A 612 -41.37 -12.33 8.04
CA PRO A 612 -42.62 -11.58 8.10
C PRO A 612 -42.65 -10.44 7.08
N LEU A 613 -41.51 -9.77 6.91
CA LEU A 613 -41.34 -8.64 6.01
C LEU A 613 -41.32 -9.08 4.53
N ASN A 614 -40.58 -10.15 4.22
CA ASN A 614 -40.59 -10.76 2.90
C ASN A 614 -42.00 -11.25 2.52
N ASN A 615 -42.73 -11.84 3.46
CA ASN A 615 -44.10 -12.28 3.25
C ASN A 615 -45.05 -11.10 2.99
N TRP A 616 -44.87 -9.97 3.68
CA TRP A 616 -45.62 -8.73 3.41
C TRP A 616 -45.36 -8.22 1.99
N SER A 617 -44.10 -8.17 1.56
CA SER A 617 -43.75 -7.74 0.19
C SER A 617 -44.30 -8.70 -0.88
N ILE A 618 -44.23 -10.01 -0.66
CA ILE A 618 -44.80 -11.02 -1.56
C ILE A 618 -46.32 -10.83 -1.68
N LYS A 619 -47.03 -10.63 -0.56
CA LYS A 619 -48.48 -10.34 -0.56
C LYS A 619 -48.79 -9.05 -1.34
N SER A 620 -48.03 -7.98 -1.13
CA SER A 620 -48.18 -6.71 -1.85
C SER A 620 -48.01 -6.90 -3.36
N THR A 621 -46.97 -7.65 -3.77
CA THR A 621 -46.71 -7.96 -5.18
C THR A 621 -47.83 -8.77 -5.81
N LEU A 622 -48.36 -9.79 -5.12
CA LEU A 622 -49.50 -10.58 -5.59
C LEU A 622 -50.79 -9.75 -5.71
N LYS A 623 -51.03 -8.81 -4.77
CA LYS A 623 -52.15 -7.87 -4.86
C LYS A 623 -52.00 -6.93 -6.06
N MET A 624 -50.80 -6.42 -6.31
CA MET A 624 -50.49 -5.59 -7.48
C MET A 624 -50.73 -6.36 -8.80
N GLN A 625 -50.32 -7.63 -8.87
CA GLN A 625 -50.60 -8.50 -10.02
C GLN A 625 -52.11 -8.67 -10.25
N SER A 626 -52.92 -8.77 -9.19
CA SER A 626 -54.37 -8.93 -9.32
C SER A 626 -55.09 -7.70 -9.88
N ILE A 627 -54.56 -6.48 -9.64
CA ILE A 627 -55.16 -5.22 -10.11
C ILE A 627 -54.56 -4.72 -11.43
N ALA A 628 -53.48 -5.34 -11.92
CA ALA A 628 -52.80 -4.98 -13.17
C ALA A 628 -53.70 -4.85 -14.41
N PRO A 629 -54.77 -5.64 -14.60
CA PRO A 629 -55.69 -5.46 -15.74
C PRO A 629 -56.42 -4.11 -15.72
N LYS A 630 -56.84 -3.66 -14.53
CA LYS A 630 -57.51 -2.36 -14.36
C LYS A 630 -56.55 -1.19 -14.58
N VAL A 631 -55.31 -1.33 -14.09
CA VAL A 631 -54.22 -0.36 -14.37
C VAL A 631 -53.98 -0.21 -15.86
N SER A 632 -54.00 -1.33 -16.59
CA SER A 632 -53.82 -1.32 -18.05
C SER A 632 -54.98 -0.62 -18.76
N ALA A 633 -56.22 -0.84 -18.33
CA ALA A 633 -57.38 -0.13 -18.88
C ALA A 633 -57.31 1.40 -18.65
N ILE A 634 -56.80 1.86 -17.49
CA ILE A 634 -56.56 3.28 -17.23
C ILE A 634 -55.50 3.85 -18.18
N GLN A 635 -54.40 3.11 -18.39
CA GLN A 635 -53.36 3.51 -19.33
C GLN A 635 -53.86 3.57 -20.77
N GLU A 636 -54.74 2.64 -21.17
CA GLU A 636 -55.36 2.67 -22.50
C GLU A 636 -56.31 3.85 -22.68
N LYS A 637 -57.11 4.17 -21.65
CA LYS A 637 -58.04 5.31 -21.67
C LYS A 637 -57.32 6.66 -21.84
N TYR A 638 -56.14 6.80 -21.24
CA TYR A 638 -55.37 8.05 -21.24
C TYR A 638 -54.10 8.00 -22.11
N LYS A 639 -54.04 7.17 -23.17
CA LYS A 639 -52.85 7.05 -24.06
C LYS A 639 -52.34 8.40 -24.60
N LYS A 640 -53.23 9.38 -24.80
CA LYS A 640 -52.91 10.71 -25.33
C LYS A 640 -52.43 11.71 -24.25
N ASP A 641 -52.54 11.38 -22.96
CA ASP A 641 -52.13 12.22 -21.83
C ASP A 641 -51.37 11.39 -20.77
N PRO A 642 -50.04 11.22 -20.92
CA PRO A 642 -49.23 10.42 -20.03
C PRO A 642 -49.20 10.94 -18.58
N LYS A 643 -49.28 12.26 -18.38
CA LYS A 643 -49.27 12.86 -17.03
C LYS A 643 -50.55 12.50 -16.28
N ARG A 644 -51.70 12.64 -16.94
CA ARG A 644 -53.00 12.25 -16.36
C ARG A 644 -53.09 10.75 -16.13
N SER A 645 -52.56 9.94 -17.06
CA SER A 645 -52.47 8.49 -16.88
C SER A 645 -51.69 8.10 -15.62
N GLN A 646 -50.53 8.72 -15.36
CA GLN A 646 -49.73 8.44 -14.16
C GLN A 646 -50.44 8.84 -12.87
N MET A 647 -51.13 10.00 -12.84
CA MET A 647 -51.89 10.44 -11.67
C MET A 647 -53.05 9.49 -11.35
N GLU A 648 -53.83 9.09 -12.36
CA GLU A 648 -54.98 8.19 -12.18
C GLU A 648 -54.54 6.79 -11.75
N VAL A 649 -53.43 6.28 -12.28
CA VAL A 649 -52.83 5.02 -11.83
C VAL A 649 -52.39 5.11 -10.37
N MET A 650 -51.79 6.22 -9.95
CA MET A 650 -51.38 6.42 -8.55
C MET A 650 -52.57 6.56 -7.60
N ASN A 651 -53.62 7.28 -8.01
CA ASN A 651 -54.87 7.39 -7.24
C ASN A 651 -55.53 6.02 -7.09
N PHE A 652 -55.61 5.25 -8.17
CA PHE A 652 -56.13 3.89 -8.14
C PHE A 652 -55.32 2.96 -7.21
N TYR A 653 -53.98 3.09 -7.18
CA TYR A 653 -53.14 2.37 -6.22
C TYR A 653 -53.43 2.77 -4.76
N ARG A 654 -53.62 4.06 -4.48
CA ARG A 654 -54.00 4.55 -3.14
C ARG A 654 -55.36 4.02 -2.71
N GLU A 655 -56.38 4.12 -3.56
CA GLU A 655 -57.75 3.64 -3.29
C GLU A 655 -57.78 2.14 -2.97
N ASN A 656 -56.95 1.35 -3.65
CA ASN A 656 -56.87 -0.09 -3.43
C ASN A 656 -55.87 -0.48 -2.33
N GLY A 657 -55.23 0.49 -1.65
CA GLY A 657 -54.23 0.24 -0.60
C GLY A 657 -53.07 -0.63 -1.11
N VAL A 658 -52.51 -0.30 -2.26
CA VAL A 658 -51.34 -0.96 -2.86
C VAL A 658 -50.19 0.04 -2.95
N ASN A 659 -49.03 -0.31 -2.41
CA ASN A 659 -47.84 0.51 -2.51
C ASN A 659 -46.97 0.02 -3.70
N PRO A 660 -46.76 0.84 -4.75
CA PRO A 660 -45.94 0.45 -5.90
C PRO A 660 -44.47 0.16 -5.53
N PHE A 661 -43.97 0.72 -4.43
CA PHE A 661 -42.62 0.44 -3.92
C PHE A 661 -42.52 -0.85 -3.10
N GLY A 662 -43.65 -1.50 -2.78
CA GLY A 662 -43.66 -2.75 -2.02
C GLY A 662 -42.93 -3.90 -2.73
N GLY A 663 -42.77 -3.83 -4.05
CA GLY A 663 -42.06 -4.85 -4.84
C GLY A 663 -40.53 -4.76 -4.82
N CYS A 664 -39.95 -3.58 -4.58
CA CYS A 664 -38.51 -3.39 -4.47
C CYS A 664 -38.01 -3.38 -3.02
N LEU A 665 -38.91 -3.31 -2.03
CA LEU A 665 -38.56 -3.32 -0.60
C LEU A 665 -37.66 -4.51 -0.19
N PRO A 666 -37.86 -5.76 -0.66
CA PRO A 666 -36.98 -6.86 -0.30
C PRO A 666 -35.53 -6.64 -0.73
N LEU A 667 -35.32 -6.03 -1.90
CA LEU A 667 -33.99 -5.74 -2.40
C LEU A 667 -33.29 -4.67 -1.55
N LEU A 668 -34.02 -3.61 -1.18
CA LEU A 668 -33.47 -2.52 -0.36
C LEU A 668 -33.06 -3.00 1.03
N ILE A 669 -33.83 -3.90 1.63
CA ILE A 669 -33.53 -4.43 2.96
C ILE A 669 -32.39 -5.46 2.91
N GLN A 670 -32.25 -6.16 1.78
CA GLN A 670 -31.13 -7.06 1.57
C GLN A 670 -29.80 -6.32 1.37
N LEU A 671 -29.83 -5.10 0.82
CA LEU A 671 -28.64 -4.36 0.42
C LEU A 671 -27.64 -4.14 1.58
N PRO A 672 -28.04 -3.72 2.79
CA PRO A 672 -27.12 -3.64 3.94
C PRO A 672 -26.46 -4.97 4.30
N PHE A 673 -27.19 -6.08 4.25
CA PHE A 673 -26.63 -7.41 4.52
C PHE A 673 -25.68 -7.87 3.41
N LEU A 674 -25.97 -7.52 2.15
CA LEU A 674 -25.06 -7.79 1.02
C LEU A 674 -23.73 -7.04 1.20
N ILE A 675 -23.81 -5.74 1.52
CA ILE A 675 -22.65 -4.89 1.77
C ILE A 675 -21.85 -5.43 2.96
N GLY A 676 -22.53 -5.77 4.06
CA GLY A 676 -21.89 -6.36 5.24
C GLY A 676 -21.23 -7.72 4.94
N MET A 677 -21.85 -8.56 4.10
CA MET A 677 -21.28 -9.85 3.71
C MET A 677 -20.04 -9.68 2.82
N TYR A 678 -20.04 -8.70 1.92
CA TYR A 678 -18.88 -8.39 1.10
C TYR A 678 -17.72 -7.89 1.96
N ASP A 679 -17.97 -6.93 2.84
CA ASP A 679 -16.97 -6.41 3.78
C ASP A 679 -16.42 -7.53 4.68
N LEU A 680 -17.29 -8.39 5.22
CA LEU A 680 -16.93 -9.58 5.99
C LEU A 680 -15.93 -10.48 5.25
N LEU A 681 -16.20 -10.79 3.97
CA LEU A 681 -15.32 -11.63 3.16
C LEU A 681 -13.97 -10.95 2.85
N LYS A 682 -13.92 -9.62 2.82
CA LYS A 682 -12.68 -8.87 2.62
C LYS A 682 -11.86 -8.73 3.90
N SER A 683 -12.50 -8.58 5.06
CA SER A 683 -11.84 -8.30 6.33
C SER A 683 -11.50 -9.53 7.16
N SER A 684 -12.21 -10.65 6.98
CA SER A 684 -12.02 -11.85 7.80
C SER A 684 -10.95 -12.76 7.20
N PHE A 685 -9.79 -12.81 7.87
CA PHE A 685 -8.72 -13.74 7.55
C PHE A 685 -9.18 -15.20 7.56
N GLU A 686 -10.10 -15.57 8.46
CA GLU A 686 -10.55 -16.95 8.62
C GLU A 686 -11.21 -17.53 7.36
N LEU A 687 -11.77 -16.65 6.51
CA LEU A 687 -12.40 -17.00 5.24
C LEU A 687 -11.38 -17.10 4.09
N ARG A 688 -10.20 -16.50 4.25
CA ARG A 688 -9.12 -16.55 3.27
C ARG A 688 -8.61 -17.99 3.12
N GLY A 689 -8.63 -18.49 1.89
CA GLY A 689 -8.22 -19.86 1.59
C GLY A 689 -9.17 -20.92 2.18
N ALA A 690 -10.35 -20.52 2.67
CA ALA A 690 -11.36 -21.48 3.09
C ALA A 690 -11.95 -22.16 1.85
N SER A 691 -11.78 -23.48 1.77
CA SER A 691 -12.34 -24.31 0.70
C SER A 691 -13.78 -24.73 1.03
N PHE A 692 -14.62 -24.86 0.01
CA PHE A 692 -15.99 -25.38 0.14
C PHE A 692 -16.22 -26.63 -0.70
N ILE A 693 -15.92 -26.57 -2.00
CA ILE A 693 -16.05 -27.71 -2.92
C ILE A 693 -14.65 -28.02 -3.45
N PRO A 694 -14.01 -29.12 -3.01
CA PRO A 694 -12.69 -29.50 -3.48
C PRO A 694 -12.62 -29.55 -5.02
N GLY A 695 -11.61 -28.88 -5.59
CA GLY A 695 -11.41 -28.81 -7.04
C GLY A 695 -12.22 -27.74 -7.77
N TRP A 696 -13.14 -27.02 -7.12
CA TRP A 696 -13.89 -25.89 -7.72
C TRP A 696 -13.84 -24.62 -6.86
N ILE A 697 -14.18 -24.71 -5.58
CA ILE A 697 -14.23 -23.56 -4.67
C ILE A 697 -13.17 -23.76 -3.61
N THR A 698 -11.95 -23.30 -3.89
CA THR A 698 -10.76 -23.44 -3.03
C THR A 698 -10.51 -22.21 -2.15
N ASN A 699 -11.17 -21.07 -2.42
CA ASN A 699 -11.06 -19.86 -1.62
C ASN A 699 -12.37 -19.06 -1.67
N LEU A 700 -13.03 -18.90 -0.52
CA LEU A 700 -14.28 -18.14 -0.40
C LEU A 700 -14.13 -16.63 -0.62
N THR A 701 -12.93 -16.07 -0.45
CA THR A 701 -12.66 -14.62 -0.61
C THR A 701 -12.22 -14.25 -2.04
N ALA A 702 -12.03 -15.24 -2.91
CA ALA A 702 -11.72 -15.06 -4.33
C ALA A 702 -12.90 -15.50 -5.21
N PRO A 703 -12.95 -15.08 -6.49
CA PRO A 703 -13.91 -15.60 -7.46
C PRO A 703 -13.81 -17.14 -7.60
N ASP A 704 -14.93 -17.81 -7.91
CA ASP A 704 -14.93 -19.26 -8.09
C ASP A 704 -14.27 -19.66 -9.41
N ILE A 705 -13.38 -20.65 -9.41
CA ILE A 705 -12.67 -21.08 -10.62
C ILE A 705 -12.98 -22.56 -10.86
N LEU A 706 -13.84 -22.85 -11.83
CA LEU A 706 -14.15 -24.24 -12.19
C LEU A 706 -13.04 -24.86 -13.04
N PHE A 707 -12.55 -24.11 -14.02
CA PHE A 707 -11.37 -24.44 -14.81
C PHE A 707 -10.75 -23.15 -15.35
N SER A 708 -9.45 -23.18 -15.57
CA SER A 708 -8.69 -22.09 -16.19
C SER A 708 -8.09 -22.54 -17.52
N TRP A 709 -7.74 -21.57 -18.36
CA TRP A 709 -7.04 -21.79 -19.62
C TRP A 709 -5.99 -20.72 -19.82
N LYS A 710 -5.05 -21.03 -20.73
CA LYS A 710 -3.89 -20.18 -20.99
C LYS A 710 -4.23 -18.86 -21.69
N TYR A 711 -5.11 -18.88 -22.69
CA TYR A 711 -5.37 -17.71 -23.55
C TYR A 711 -6.54 -16.82 -23.06
N PRO A 712 -6.34 -15.54 -22.72
CA PRO A 712 -7.44 -14.69 -22.26
C PRO A 712 -8.57 -14.60 -23.31
N PHE A 713 -9.77 -14.99 -22.93
CA PHE A 713 -10.97 -14.77 -23.74
C PHE A 713 -11.57 -13.40 -23.43
N PRO A 714 -12.02 -12.63 -24.44
CA PRO A 714 -12.74 -11.38 -24.20
C PRO A 714 -13.92 -11.61 -23.24
N PHE A 715 -14.11 -10.71 -22.27
CA PHE A 715 -15.12 -10.74 -21.20
C PHE A 715 -14.98 -11.81 -20.11
N PHE A 716 -14.38 -12.98 -20.41
CA PHE A 716 -14.27 -14.10 -19.45
C PHE A 716 -12.87 -14.24 -18.83
N GLY A 717 -11.85 -13.58 -19.40
CA GLY A 717 -10.48 -13.69 -18.91
C GLY A 717 -9.91 -15.09 -19.12
N ASN A 718 -9.20 -15.61 -18.11
CA ASN A 718 -8.46 -16.88 -18.17
C ASN A 718 -9.08 -17.98 -17.30
N SER A 719 -10.24 -17.72 -16.71
CA SER A 719 -10.89 -18.61 -15.74
C SER A 719 -12.40 -18.61 -15.96
N PHE A 720 -13.04 -19.78 -15.85
CA PHE A 720 -14.49 -19.88 -15.92
C PHE A 720 -15.11 -19.94 -14.52
N HIS A 721 -15.94 -18.95 -14.23
CA HIS A 721 -16.68 -18.84 -12.97
C HIS A 721 -18.13 -19.30 -13.16
N LEU A 722 -18.52 -20.39 -12.49
CA LEU A 722 -19.80 -21.06 -12.66
C LEU A 722 -20.90 -20.46 -11.76
N LEU A 723 -20.57 -20.04 -10.53
CA LEU A 723 -21.58 -19.48 -9.61
C LEU A 723 -22.35 -18.27 -10.20
N PRO A 724 -21.71 -17.27 -10.85
CA PRO A 724 -22.40 -16.13 -11.47
C PRO A 724 -23.37 -16.55 -12.58
N ILE A 725 -23.06 -17.62 -13.31
CA ILE A 725 -23.93 -18.16 -14.35
C ILE A 725 -25.15 -18.85 -13.73
N LEU A 726 -24.94 -19.66 -12.68
CA LEU A 726 -26.03 -20.26 -11.91
C LEU A 726 -26.93 -19.18 -11.29
N LEU A 727 -26.33 -18.11 -10.77
CA LEU A 727 -27.03 -16.93 -10.29
C LEU A 727 -27.93 -16.32 -11.37
N GLY A 728 -27.40 -16.07 -12.56
CA GLY A 728 -28.17 -15.56 -13.70
C GLY A 728 -29.32 -16.49 -14.11
N ILE A 729 -29.08 -17.81 -14.13
CA ILE A 729 -30.10 -18.82 -14.43
C ILE A 729 -31.21 -18.80 -13.38
N VAL A 730 -30.87 -18.78 -12.09
CA VAL A 730 -31.85 -18.74 -10.99
C VAL A 730 -32.65 -17.44 -11.03
N MET A 731 -32.01 -16.29 -11.30
CA MET A 731 -32.70 -15.01 -11.49
C MET A 731 -33.69 -15.08 -12.65
N TYR A 732 -33.29 -15.66 -13.78
CA TYR A 732 -34.17 -15.86 -14.93
C TYR A 732 -35.36 -16.76 -14.60
N ILE A 733 -35.14 -17.87 -13.89
CA ILE A 733 -36.20 -18.76 -13.41
C ILE A 733 -37.15 -18.02 -12.46
N GLN A 734 -36.61 -17.24 -11.52
CA GLN A 734 -37.40 -16.46 -10.56
C GLN A 734 -38.31 -15.45 -11.26
N GLN A 735 -37.82 -14.79 -12.29
CA GLN A 735 -38.61 -13.83 -13.09
C GLN A 735 -39.69 -14.54 -13.91
N LYS A 736 -39.35 -15.67 -14.54
CA LYS A 736 -40.32 -16.50 -15.27
C LYS A 736 -41.41 -17.01 -14.33
N TYR A 737 -41.05 -17.46 -13.14
CA TYR A 737 -41.99 -17.91 -12.12
C TYR A 737 -42.92 -16.77 -11.64
N SER A 738 -42.37 -15.57 -11.45
CA SER A 738 -43.14 -14.38 -11.07
C SER A 738 -44.08 -13.91 -12.18
N ALA A 739 -43.69 -14.05 -13.44
CA ALA A 739 -44.49 -13.71 -14.62
C ALA A 739 -45.53 -14.78 -15.00
N ALA A 740 -45.30 -16.06 -14.67
CA ALA A 740 -46.23 -17.15 -14.96
C ALA A 740 -47.55 -17.07 -14.18
N LYS A 741 -47.61 -16.27 -13.11
CA LYS A 741 -48.84 -16.05 -12.32
C LYS A 741 -49.80 -15.00 -12.92
N THR A 742 -49.44 -14.35 -14.02
CA THR A 742 -50.34 -13.48 -14.79
C THR A 742 -51.15 -14.33 -15.78
N THR A 743 -52.34 -14.77 -15.34
CA THR A 743 -53.22 -15.69 -16.06
C THR A 743 -53.81 -15.09 -17.35
N GLY A 744 -53.57 -15.77 -18.48
CA GLY A 744 -54.55 -15.94 -19.56
C GLY A 744 -54.88 -14.78 -20.51
N ARG A 745 -54.22 -13.62 -20.45
CA ARG A 745 -54.44 -12.51 -21.41
C ARG A 745 -53.13 -12.01 -21.99
N THR A 746 -53.21 -11.43 -23.20
CA THR A 746 -52.10 -10.82 -23.93
C THR A 746 -51.32 -9.88 -22.98
N PRO A 747 -50.01 -10.10 -22.78
CA PRO A 747 -49.24 -9.31 -21.82
C PRO A 747 -49.24 -7.84 -22.24
N THR A 748 -49.52 -6.94 -21.30
CA THR A 748 -49.54 -5.50 -21.53
C THR A 748 -48.13 -4.99 -21.82
N ASP A 749 -47.99 -3.84 -22.48
CA ASP A 749 -46.65 -3.33 -22.84
C ASP A 749 -45.77 -3.08 -21.60
N GLN A 750 -46.37 -2.70 -20.48
CA GLN A 750 -45.68 -2.58 -19.20
C GLN A 750 -45.18 -3.94 -18.67
N GLN A 751 -45.96 -5.02 -18.82
CA GLN A 751 -45.55 -6.37 -18.43
C GLN A 751 -44.44 -6.92 -19.33
N LYS A 752 -44.52 -6.65 -20.64
CA LYS A 752 -43.43 -6.97 -21.58
C LYS A 752 -42.15 -6.22 -21.22
N GLN A 753 -42.26 -4.93 -20.90
CA GLN A 753 -41.13 -4.11 -20.45
C GLN A 753 -40.54 -4.64 -19.15
N GLN A 754 -41.36 -5.00 -18.15
CA GLN A 754 -40.88 -5.56 -16.88
C GLN A 754 -40.19 -6.91 -17.06
N LYS A 755 -40.72 -7.78 -17.93
CA LYS A 755 -40.10 -9.07 -18.27
C LYS A 755 -38.77 -8.87 -19.00
N MET A 756 -38.73 -7.99 -19.99
CA MET A 756 -37.50 -7.65 -20.70
C MET A 756 -36.46 -7.07 -19.73
N MET A 757 -36.89 -6.17 -18.85
CA MET A 757 -36.04 -5.55 -17.84
C MET A 757 -35.44 -6.59 -16.89
N GLY A 758 -36.28 -7.50 -16.40
CA GLY A 758 -35.81 -8.62 -15.58
C GLY A 758 -34.75 -9.42 -16.31
N ASN A 759 -35.01 -9.85 -17.54
CA ASN A 759 -34.06 -10.70 -18.27
C ASN A 759 -32.72 -10.00 -18.46
N ILE A 760 -32.73 -8.70 -18.75
CA ILE A 760 -31.52 -7.87 -18.83
C ILE A 760 -30.83 -7.78 -17.46
N MET A 761 -31.58 -7.56 -16.37
CA MET A 761 -31.03 -7.58 -15.00
C MET A 761 -30.31 -8.89 -14.69
N ALA A 762 -30.88 -10.04 -15.06
CA ALA A 762 -30.28 -11.33 -14.78
C ALA A 762 -28.90 -11.48 -15.46
N ILE A 763 -28.77 -11.01 -16.71
CA ILE A 763 -27.50 -11.01 -17.43
C ILE A 763 -26.52 -10.02 -16.79
N VAL A 764 -26.96 -8.79 -16.50
CA VAL A 764 -26.10 -7.76 -15.90
C VAL A 764 -25.58 -8.17 -14.53
N PHE A 765 -26.44 -8.74 -13.67
CA PHE A 765 -26.01 -9.24 -12.36
C PHE A 765 -25.06 -10.42 -12.49
N ALA A 766 -25.26 -11.34 -13.45
CA ALA A 766 -24.32 -12.43 -13.70
C ALA A 766 -22.94 -11.92 -14.12
N VAL A 767 -22.87 -10.88 -14.96
CA VAL A 767 -21.60 -10.24 -15.35
C VAL A 767 -20.97 -9.49 -14.17
N LEU A 768 -21.78 -8.79 -13.37
CA LEU A 768 -21.30 -8.03 -12.20
C LEU A 768 -20.72 -8.95 -11.12
N PHE A 769 -21.44 -10.03 -10.78
CA PHE A 769 -21.02 -11.01 -9.77
C PHE A 769 -19.87 -11.91 -10.27
N TYR A 770 -19.47 -11.79 -11.54
CA TYR A 770 -18.39 -12.59 -12.11
C TYR A 770 -17.05 -12.37 -11.41
N HIS A 771 -16.78 -11.16 -10.94
CA HIS A 771 -15.52 -10.82 -10.28
C HIS A 771 -15.64 -10.81 -8.75
N PHE A 772 -16.82 -11.14 -8.21
CA PHE A 772 -17.06 -11.10 -6.77
C PHE A 772 -16.63 -12.41 -6.08
N PRO A 773 -16.36 -12.35 -4.77
CA PRO A 773 -16.02 -13.53 -3.98
C PRO A 773 -17.04 -14.65 -4.14
N SER A 774 -16.56 -15.87 -4.29
CA SER A 774 -17.41 -17.06 -4.35
C SER A 774 -18.32 -17.19 -3.12
N GLY A 775 -17.86 -16.80 -1.93
CA GLY A 775 -18.68 -16.74 -0.71
C GLY A 775 -19.89 -15.80 -0.82
N LEU A 776 -19.73 -14.65 -1.49
CA LEU A 776 -20.82 -13.71 -1.74
C LEU A 776 -21.81 -14.30 -2.76
N ASN A 777 -21.28 -14.96 -3.79
CA ASN A 777 -22.09 -15.63 -4.81
C ASN A 777 -22.92 -16.77 -4.22
N ILE A 778 -22.34 -17.58 -3.32
CA ILE A 778 -23.05 -18.64 -2.57
C ILE A 778 -24.18 -18.04 -1.74
N TYR A 779 -23.89 -17.00 -0.94
CA TYR A 779 -24.88 -16.30 -0.14
C TYR A 779 -26.08 -15.83 -0.98
N TRP A 780 -25.81 -15.16 -2.10
CA TRP A 780 -26.87 -14.63 -2.95
C TRP A 780 -27.66 -15.74 -3.64
N LEU A 781 -27.00 -16.79 -4.11
CA LEU A 781 -27.62 -17.94 -4.76
C LEU A 781 -28.56 -18.66 -3.79
N SER A 782 -28.09 -18.98 -2.59
CA SER A 782 -28.89 -19.57 -1.52
C SER A 782 -30.09 -18.68 -1.16
N SER A 783 -29.87 -17.37 -1.07
CA SER A 783 -30.93 -16.41 -0.75
C SER A 783 -32.03 -16.41 -1.83
N MET A 784 -31.68 -16.44 -3.11
CA MET A 784 -32.65 -16.48 -4.21
C MET A 784 -33.43 -17.80 -4.25
N LEU A 785 -32.78 -18.94 -4.06
CA LEU A 785 -33.43 -20.24 -4.02
C LEU A 785 -34.47 -20.31 -2.89
N LEU A 786 -34.11 -19.84 -1.69
CA LEU A 786 -35.02 -19.73 -0.56
C LEU A 786 -36.16 -18.74 -0.84
N GLY A 787 -35.88 -17.64 -1.53
CA GLY A 787 -36.90 -16.68 -1.96
C GLY A 787 -37.94 -17.28 -2.90
N ILE A 788 -37.52 -18.09 -3.87
CA ILE A 788 -38.42 -18.83 -4.77
C ILE A 788 -39.28 -19.81 -3.97
N LEU A 789 -38.67 -20.56 -3.04
CA LEU A 789 -39.36 -21.49 -2.16
C LEU A 789 -40.43 -20.77 -1.31
N GLN A 790 -40.07 -19.62 -0.73
CA GLN A 790 -41.00 -18.80 0.06
C GLN A 790 -42.16 -18.29 -0.81
N GLN A 791 -41.88 -17.76 -2.00
CA GLN A 791 -42.90 -17.28 -2.94
C GLN A 791 -43.84 -18.40 -3.41
N TRP A 792 -43.33 -19.62 -3.55
CA TRP A 792 -44.12 -20.82 -3.82
C TRP A 792 -45.02 -21.20 -2.64
N TYR A 793 -44.47 -21.28 -1.44
CA TYR A 793 -45.22 -21.62 -0.23
C TYR A 793 -46.34 -20.60 0.08
N THR A 794 -46.01 -19.30 0.09
CA THR A 794 -47.01 -18.23 0.31
C THR A 794 -48.08 -18.23 -0.79
N GLY A 795 -47.67 -18.46 -2.05
CA GLY A 795 -48.60 -18.54 -3.17
C GLY A 795 -49.61 -19.68 -3.03
N LYS A 796 -49.18 -20.86 -2.58
CA LYS A 796 -50.07 -21.99 -2.30
C LYS A 796 -51.04 -21.67 -1.16
N ARG A 797 -50.56 -21.12 -0.05
CA ARG A 797 -51.42 -20.75 1.10
C ARG A 797 -52.50 -19.74 0.74
N LEU A 798 -52.17 -18.72 -0.05
CA LEU A 798 -53.15 -17.70 -0.46
C LEU A 798 -54.20 -18.24 -1.43
N LYS A 799 -53.86 -19.23 -2.26
CA LYS A 799 -54.84 -19.94 -3.10
C LYS A 799 -55.79 -20.78 -2.25
N ALA A 800 -55.25 -21.51 -1.27
CA ALA A 800 -56.03 -22.32 -0.34
C ALA A 800 -56.94 -21.51 0.60
N GLN A 801 -56.67 -20.21 0.80
CA GLN A 801 -57.54 -19.30 1.56
C GLN A 801 -58.64 -18.63 0.70
N LYS A 802 -58.53 -18.72 -0.63
CA LYS A 802 -59.51 -18.17 -1.58
C LYS A 802 -60.46 -19.23 -2.14
N GLN A 803 -60.09 -20.49 -2.01
CA GLN A 803 -60.97 -21.65 -2.16
C GLN A 803 -61.63 -21.91 -0.81
#